data_AF-A0A7G2DQV2-F1
#
_entry.id   AF-A0A7G2DQV2-F1
#
_cell.length_a   1.000
_cell.length_b   1.000
_cell.length_c   1.000
_cell.angle_alpha   90.00
_cell.angle_beta   90.00
_cell.angle_gamma   90.00
#
_symmetry.space_group_name_H-M   'P 1'
#
loop_
_entity.id
_entity.type
_entity.pdbx_description
1 polymer ?
#
loop_
_entity_poly.entity_id
_entity_poly.type
_entity_poly.pdbx_seq_one_letter_code
_entity_poly.pdbx_strand_id
1 'polypeptide(L)'
;MSENVELRRAHILANHILRSPRPSSNPSLTPEVCFQYSPPELNESYGFEVKEMRKLLDGHNLEERDWLYGLMMQSNLFNPKQRGGQIFVSPDYNQTMEQQRQISMKRIFYLLEKGVFQGWLTETGPEAELKKFALYEVCGIYDYSLSAKLGVHFLLWGNAVKFFGTKRHHEKWLKDTEDYVVKGCFAMTELGHGTNVRGIETVTTYDPTTEEFVINTPCESAQKYWIGEAANHANHAIVISQLSMNGTNQGIHVFIAQIRDHDGNTCPNVRIADCGHKIGLNGVDNGRIWFDNLRIPRENLLNSVADVLADGKYVSSIKDPDQRFGAFLAPLTSGRVTIASSAIYSAKLGLAVAIRYSLSRRAFSVAANGPEVLLLDYPSHQRRLLPLLAKTYAMSFAVNDLKMIYVKRTPETNKAIHVVSSGFKAVLTWHNMRTLQECREAVGGQGLKTENRVGHLKGEYDVQTTFEGDNNVLMQLVSKALFAEYVSCKKRNKPFKGLGLEHMNSPRPVLPTQLTSSTLRCSQFQKSVFCLRERDLLERFTSEVAELQGRGESREFLFLLNHQLSEDLSKAFTEKAILQTVLDAEAKLPPGSVKDVLGLVRSMYALISLEEDPSLLRYGHLSRDNVGDVRKEVSKLCGELRPHALALVASFGIPDAFLSPIAFNWVEANACTAFSFVTLLTNKHLRERERDRGRMKNGGEKKITVEEYVEFCNSGNSIHFTIAYLNQILHLHGFRKLHKLQKKIVEEAVDSLDLLDLSRSTLKQVTDSSPSSSSLTLDEVISDIEALKWQECCFTSLQIINSQETTPSEISKPKQKSNKRKKATMKKSLNTNFGDENDNTMMMMLPTKKMRNKKTTKNLKSISTFVKDASSASKPLSANNLSSRFSSFP
;
A
#
# COMPACT_ATOMS: atom_id res chain seq x y z
N MET A 1 47.58 2.75 60.25
CA MET A 1 46.21 2.38 59.80
C MET A 1 46.20 1.16 58.87
N SER A 2 47.12 0.19 59.01
CA SER A 2 47.14 -1.05 58.20
C SER A 2 46.56 -2.28 58.91
N GLU A 3 46.31 -2.23 60.22
CA GLU A 3 45.80 -3.38 61.00
C GLU A 3 44.28 -3.61 60.89
N ASN A 4 43.53 -2.77 60.17
CA ASN A 4 42.05 -2.83 60.19
C ASN A 4 41.44 -3.52 58.95
N VAL A 5 42.24 -3.93 57.96
CA VAL A 5 41.74 -4.63 56.76
C VAL A 5 41.66 -6.14 57.00
N GLU A 6 42.64 -6.70 57.69
CA GLU A 6 42.68 -8.14 58.00
C GLU A 6 41.65 -8.51 59.06
N LEU A 7 41.48 -7.67 60.09
CA LEU A 7 40.42 -7.81 61.09
C LEU A 7 39.03 -7.76 60.46
N ARG A 8 38.84 -6.92 59.44
CA ARG A 8 37.57 -6.81 58.70
C ARG A 8 37.32 -8.01 57.79
N ARG A 9 38.35 -8.54 57.13
CA ARG A 9 38.27 -9.79 56.35
C ARG A 9 37.99 -11.00 57.24
N ALA A 10 38.63 -11.09 58.40
CA ALA A 10 38.39 -12.13 59.40
C ALA A 10 36.97 -12.05 59.97
N HIS A 11 36.43 -10.85 60.19
CA HIS A 11 35.05 -10.65 60.65
C HIS A 11 34.02 -11.02 59.58
N ILE A 12 34.31 -10.76 58.30
CA ILE A 12 33.47 -11.16 57.18
C ILE A 12 33.45 -12.69 57.02
N LEU A 13 34.61 -13.34 57.13
CA LEU A 13 34.72 -14.80 57.14
C LEU A 13 34.02 -15.42 58.37
N ALA A 14 34.18 -14.83 59.55
CA ALA A 14 33.52 -15.28 60.78
C ALA A 14 31.99 -15.18 60.67
N ASN A 15 31.45 -14.12 60.08
CA ASN A 15 30.01 -13.97 59.84
C ASN A 15 29.46 -14.90 58.75
N HIS A 16 30.32 -15.36 57.82
CA HIS A 16 29.92 -16.35 56.83
C HIS A 16 29.88 -17.77 57.40
N ILE A 17 30.76 -18.07 58.35
CA ILE A 17 30.87 -19.38 59.01
C ILE A 17 29.87 -19.50 60.18
N LEU A 18 29.72 -18.45 60.98
CA LEU A 18 28.79 -18.38 62.10
C LEU A 18 27.47 -17.78 61.57
N ARG A 19 26.58 -18.64 61.06
CA ARG A 19 25.21 -18.30 60.62
C ARG A 19 24.44 -17.53 61.70
N SER A 20 24.65 -16.22 61.80
CA SER A 20 23.87 -15.35 62.67
C SER A 20 22.58 -14.99 61.93
N PRO A 21 21.39 -15.15 62.54
CA PRO A 21 20.12 -14.92 61.86
C PRO A 21 19.99 -13.45 61.48
N ARG A 22 19.76 -13.15 60.19
CA ARG A 22 19.48 -11.78 59.75
C ARG A 22 18.03 -11.37 60.11
N PRO A 23 17.79 -10.07 60.34
CA PRO A 23 16.47 -9.54 60.67
C PRO A 23 15.54 -9.61 59.44
N SER A 24 14.29 -9.99 59.68
CA SER A 24 13.24 -10.16 58.70
C SER A 24 12.64 -8.83 58.25
N SER A 25 13.12 -8.23 57.17
CA SER A 25 12.34 -7.26 56.37
C SER A 25 13.06 -6.88 55.07
N ASN A 26 12.87 -7.65 54.00
CA ASN A 26 12.96 -7.15 52.63
C ASN A 26 11.58 -7.31 52.00
N PRO A 27 10.95 -6.26 51.45
CA PRO A 27 9.71 -6.41 50.71
C PRO A 27 9.99 -7.24 49.45
N SER A 28 9.36 -8.40 49.35
CA SER A 28 9.43 -9.29 48.20
C SER A 28 9.00 -8.53 46.94
N LEU A 29 9.82 -8.51 45.90
CA LEU A 29 9.39 -8.11 44.56
C LEU A 29 8.26 -9.05 44.12
N THR A 30 7.02 -8.60 44.20
CA THR A 30 5.88 -9.33 43.67
C THR A 30 5.91 -9.22 42.15
N PRO A 31 5.85 -10.33 41.39
CA PRO A 31 5.71 -10.25 39.95
C PRO A 31 4.40 -9.53 39.64
N GLU A 32 4.46 -8.40 38.95
CA GLU A 32 3.25 -7.87 38.33
C GLU A 32 2.75 -8.89 37.30
N VAL A 33 1.44 -9.13 37.29
CA VAL A 33 0.80 -10.04 36.34
C VAL A 33 1.06 -9.49 34.94
N CYS A 34 1.86 -10.20 34.14
CA CYS A 34 2.08 -9.83 32.75
C CYS A 34 0.75 -9.77 32.00
N PHE A 35 0.66 -8.83 31.07
CA PHE A 35 -0.50 -8.66 30.20
C PHE A 35 -0.91 -9.98 29.55
N GLN A 36 -2.16 -10.40 29.76
CA GLN A 36 -2.73 -11.58 29.11
C GLN A 36 -3.50 -11.16 27.86
N TYR A 37 -3.11 -11.73 26.71
CA TYR A 37 -3.87 -11.58 25.48
C TYR A 37 -5.25 -12.25 25.63
N SER A 38 -6.30 -11.53 25.24
CA SER A 38 -7.65 -12.08 25.09
C SER A 38 -8.07 -11.96 23.64
N PRO A 39 -8.46 -13.06 22.97
CA PRO A 39 -9.09 -13.00 21.67
C PRO A 39 -10.33 -12.09 21.68
N PRO A 40 -10.53 -11.23 20.66
CA PRO A 40 -11.75 -10.44 20.51
C PRO A 40 -13.03 -11.28 20.53
N GLU A 41 -12.99 -12.49 19.97
CA GLU A 41 -14.12 -13.41 19.85
C GLU A 41 -14.72 -13.87 21.19
N LEU A 42 -13.96 -13.75 22.30
CA LEU A 42 -14.47 -14.09 23.63
C LEU A 42 -15.33 -12.98 24.24
N ASN A 43 -15.10 -11.72 23.83
CA ASN A 43 -15.72 -10.54 24.44
C ASN A 43 -16.70 -9.84 23.50
N GLU A 44 -16.61 -10.09 22.19
CA GLU A 44 -17.44 -9.47 21.16
C GLU A 44 -18.39 -10.54 20.58
N SER A 45 -19.69 -10.24 20.54
CA SER A 45 -20.68 -11.10 19.90
C SER A 45 -21.00 -10.65 18.49
N TYR A 46 -21.34 -11.59 17.61
CA TYR A 46 -21.79 -11.23 16.26
C TYR A 46 -23.24 -10.79 16.31
N GLY A 47 -23.46 -9.48 16.16
CA GLY A 47 -24.79 -8.88 16.13
C GLY A 47 -25.61 -9.21 14.87
N PHE A 48 -25.03 -9.88 13.88
CA PHE A 48 -25.69 -10.28 12.63
C PHE A 48 -24.97 -11.48 11.98
N GLU A 49 -25.63 -12.13 11.02
CA GLU A 49 -25.08 -13.26 10.27
C GLU A 49 -23.96 -12.83 9.29
N VAL A 50 -22.72 -13.08 9.69
CA VAL A 50 -21.49 -12.72 8.93
C VAL A 50 -21.47 -13.32 7.53
N LYS A 51 -21.96 -14.55 7.36
CA LYS A 51 -22.01 -15.22 6.04
C LYS A 51 -22.98 -14.55 5.07
N GLU A 52 -24.14 -14.09 5.57
CA GLU A 52 -25.10 -13.35 4.75
C GLU A 52 -24.53 -11.98 4.34
N MET A 53 -23.85 -11.29 5.26
CA MET A 53 -23.15 -10.04 4.92
C MET A 53 -22.02 -10.27 3.90
N ARG A 54 -21.24 -11.35 4.02
CA ARG A 54 -20.21 -11.70 3.03
C ARG A 54 -20.81 -11.89 1.63
N LYS A 55 -21.93 -12.59 1.52
CA LYS A 55 -22.64 -12.78 0.23
C LYS A 55 -22.99 -11.45 -0.43
N LEU A 56 -23.37 -10.44 0.36
CA LEU A 56 -23.66 -9.09 -0.14
C LEU A 56 -22.40 -8.34 -0.58
N LEU A 57 -21.30 -8.47 0.17
CA LEU A 57 -20.05 -7.75 -0.08
C LEU A 57 -19.24 -8.30 -1.24
N ASP A 58 -19.25 -9.62 -1.46
CA ASP A 58 -18.52 -10.26 -2.56
C ASP A 58 -19.41 -10.45 -3.80
N GLY A 59 -20.73 -10.62 -3.60
CA GLY A 59 -21.78 -10.58 -4.62
C GLY A 59 -21.89 -11.79 -5.56
N HIS A 60 -20.80 -12.53 -5.79
CA HIS A 60 -20.72 -13.64 -6.76
C HIS A 60 -19.54 -14.57 -6.42
N ASN A 61 -19.47 -15.80 -6.96
CA ASN A 61 -18.29 -16.71 -6.93
C ASN A 61 -17.56 -16.86 -5.58
N LEU A 62 -18.29 -17.06 -4.47
CA LEU A 62 -17.68 -17.23 -3.14
C LEU A 62 -16.86 -18.53 -3.07
N GLU A 63 -17.36 -19.61 -3.65
CA GLU A 63 -16.73 -20.93 -3.63
C GLU A 63 -15.39 -20.93 -4.38
N GLU A 64 -15.31 -20.27 -5.54
CA GLU A 64 -14.06 -20.14 -6.29
C GLU A 64 -13.01 -19.32 -5.53
N ARG A 65 -13.42 -18.31 -4.75
CA ARG A 65 -12.50 -17.56 -3.89
C ARG A 65 -11.94 -18.46 -2.79
N ASP A 66 -12.84 -19.17 -2.10
CA ASP A 66 -12.46 -20.08 -1.00
C ASP A 66 -11.55 -21.22 -1.51
N TRP A 67 -11.84 -21.76 -2.69
CA TRP A 67 -10.98 -22.73 -3.37
C TRP A 67 -9.58 -22.19 -3.64
N LEU A 68 -9.45 -20.98 -4.20
CA LEU A 68 -8.15 -20.39 -4.52
C LEU A 68 -7.34 -20.07 -3.26
N TYR A 69 -7.97 -19.58 -2.20
CA TYR A 69 -7.31 -19.42 -0.90
C TYR A 69 -6.74 -20.75 -0.38
N GLY A 70 -7.54 -21.82 -0.40
CA GLY A 70 -7.10 -23.15 0.02
C GLY A 70 -5.92 -23.67 -0.80
N LEU A 71 -5.95 -23.42 -2.12
CA LEU A 71 -4.89 -23.81 -3.04
C LEU A 71 -3.54 -23.12 -2.76
N MET A 72 -3.59 -21.83 -2.39
CA MET A 72 -2.40 -21.07 -1.99
C MET A 72 -1.87 -21.53 -0.62
N MET A 73 -2.75 -21.80 0.35
CA MET A 73 -2.36 -22.25 1.69
C MET A 73 -1.62 -23.59 1.68
N GLN A 74 -1.92 -24.47 0.73
CA GLN A 74 -1.33 -25.81 0.63
C GLN A 74 0.06 -25.84 -0.05
N SER A 75 0.50 -24.73 -0.66
CA SER A 75 1.72 -24.71 -1.47
C SER A 75 2.82 -23.85 -0.85
N ASN A 76 4.03 -24.42 -0.76
CA ASN A 76 5.20 -23.74 -0.25
C ASN A 76 5.62 -22.52 -1.10
N LEU A 77 5.14 -22.41 -2.36
CA LEU A 77 5.38 -21.24 -3.21
C LEU A 77 4.75 -19.95 -2.66
N PHE A 78 3.70 -20.08 -1.84
CA PHE A 78 3.01 -18.97 -1.18
C PHE A 78 3.53 -18.70 0.23
N ASN A 79 4.65 -19.32 0.60
CA ASN A 79 5.39 -19.05 1.84
C ASN A 79 4.50 -19.17 3.12
N PRO A 80 3.87 -20.33 3.34
CA PRO A 80 3.15 -20.59 4.58
C PRO A 80 4.14 -20.63 5.76
N LYS A 81 3.84 -19.85 6.81
CA LYS A 81 4.66 -19.72 8.03
C LYS A 81 3.83 -20.05 9.25
N GLN A 82 4.33 -20.95 10.09
CA GLN A 82 3.68 -21.27 11.37
C GLN A 82 4.10 -20.27 12.46
N ARG A 83 3.11 -19.64 13.11
CA ARG A 83 3.28 -18.72 14.25
C ARG A 83 2.11 -18.86 15.20
N GLY A 84 2.38 -19.02 16.49
CA GLY A 84 1.34 -19.15 17.53
C GLY A 84 0.30 -20.23 17.24
N GLY A 85 0.74 -21.40 16.76
CA GLY A 85 -0.14 -22.51 16.38
C GLY A 85 -0.96 -22.31 15.09
N GLN A 86 -0.85 -21.15 14.42
CA GLN A 86 -1.57 -20.82 13.19
C GLN A 86 -0.63 -20.75 11.98
N ILE A 87 -1.20 -20.91 10.78
CA ILE A 87 -0.47 -20.78 9.50
C ILE A 87 -0.81 -19.43 8.90
N PHE A 88 0.22 -18.66 8.53
CA PHE A 88 0.10 -17.40 7.81
C PHE A 88 0.74 -17.48 6.44
N VAL A 89 0.08 -16.93 5.43
CA VAL A 89 0.45 -16.99 4.02
C VAL A 89 0.68 -15.57 3.53
N SER A 90 1.92 -15.27 3.13
CA SER A 90 2.31 -13.94 2.66
C SER A 90 3.59 -13.98 1.84
N PRO A 91 3.81 -13.04 0.91
CA PRO A 91 5.07 -12.93 0.20
C PRO A 91 6.27 -12.83 1.14
N ASP A 92 7.42 -13.39 0.75
CA ASP A 92 8.65 -13.20 1.50
C ASP A 92 9.32 -11.89 1.09
N TYR A 93 9.03 -10.83 1.82
CA TYR A 93 9.55 -9.49 1.55
C TYR A 93 11.04 -9.31 1.82
N ASN A 94 11.76 -10.34 2.30
CA ASN A 94 13.23 -10.34 2.37
C ASN A 94 13.89 -10.69 1.02
N GLN A 95 13.10 -11.18 0.06
CA GLN A 95 13.59 -11.53 -1.27
C GLN A 95 14.08 -10.29 -2.00
N THR A 96 15.21 -10.42 -2.73
CA THR A 96 15.66 -9.38 -3.66
C THR A 96 14.64 -9.17 -4.78
N MET A 97 14.77 -8.08 -5.53
CA MET A 97 13.90 -7.82 -6.69
C MET A 97 13.88 -9.00 -7.68
N GLU A 98 15.05 -9.59 -7.96
CA GLU A 98 15.19 -10.73 -8.88
C GLU A 98 14.51 -11.98 -8.33
N GLN A 99 14.66 -12.24 -7.02
CA GLN A 99 14.00 -13.37 -6.36
C GLN A 99 12.48 -13.20 -6.35
N GLN A 100 11.98 -11.99 -6.12
CA GLN A 100 10.54 -11.67 -6.20
C GLN A 100 10.01 -11.94 -7.61
N ARG A 101 10.72 -11.51 -8.65
CA ARG A 101 10.34 -11.75 -10.06
C ARG A 101 10.27 -13.25 -10.38
N GLN A 102 11.29 -14.00 -9.97
CA GLN A 102 11.35 -15.45 -10.19
C GLN A 102 10.21 -16.18 -9.46
N ILE A 103 9.95 -15.85 -8.18
CA ILE A 103 8.89 -16.53 -7.43
C ILE A 103 7.50 -16.16 -7.95
N SER A 104 7.27 -14.93 -8.40
CA SER A 104 5.99 -14.54 -9.01
C SER A 104 5.71 -15.36 -10.26
N MET A 105 6.69 -15.61 -11.14
CA MET A 105 6.50 -16.51 -12.29
C MET A 105 6.24 -17.96 -11.88
N LYS A 106 6.96 -18.49 -10.87
CA LYS A 106 6.71 -19.85 -10.36
C LYS A 106 5.28 -20.00 -9.82
N ARG A 107 4.77 -18.97 -9.13
CA ARG A 107 3.37 -18.93 -8.66
C ARG A 107 2.40 -18.93 -9.84
N ILE A 108 2.64 -18.13 -10.88
CA ILE A 108 1.81 -18.11 -12.08
C ILE A 108 1.74 -19.51 -12.71
N PHE A 109 2.88 -20.17 -12.94
CA PHE A 109 2.88 -21.52 -13.52
C PHE A 109 2.18 -22.55 -12.64
N TYR A 110 2.36 -22.48 -11.31
CA TYR A 110 1.59 -23.33 -10.39
C TYR A 110 0.08 -23.09 -10.49
N LEU A 111 -0.37 -21.83 -10.56
CA LEU A 111 -1.80 -21.52 -10.72
C LEU A 111 -2.34 -21.99 -12.07
N LEU A 112 -1.54 -21.89 -13.13
CA LEU A 112 -1.86 -22.42 -14.46
C LEU A 112 -2.05 -23.95 -14.41
N GLU A 113 -1.11 -24.68 -13.82
CA GLU A 113 -1.18 -26.15 -13.67
C GLU A 113 -2.42 -26.61 -12.88
N LYS A 114 -2.92 -25.74 -11.99
CA LYS A 114 -4.13 -25.99 -11.19
C LYS A 114 -5.42 -25.56 -11.87
N GLY A 115 -5.36 -25.11 -13.13
CA GLY A 115 -6.52 -24.72 -13.92
C GLY A 115 -7.14 -23.37 -13.53
N VAL A 116 -6.42 -22.52 -12.78
CA VAL A 116 -6.95 -21.23 -12.30
C VAL A 116 -7.32 -20.31 -13.46
N PHE A 117 -6.54 -20.36 -14.56
CA PHE A 117 -6.70 -19.47 -15.72
C PHE A 117 -7.57 -20.06 -16.84
N GLN A 118 -8.10 -21.27 -16.66
CA GLN A 118 -8.93 -21.91 -17.68
C GLN A 118 -10.13 -21.03 -18.03
N GLY A 119 -10.28 -20.70 -19.32
CA GLY A 119 -11.37 -19.88 -19.82
C GLY A 119 -11.25 -18.37 -19.58
N TRP A 120 -10.15 -17.86 -19.01
CA TRP A 120 -9.98 -16.43 -18.74
C TRP A 120 -10.04 -15.54 -20.00
N LEU A 121 -9.64 -16.08 -21.15
CA LEU A 121 -9.68 -15.42 -22.45
C LEU A 121 -10.65 -16.12 -23.41
N THR A 122 -10.68 -17.45 -23.38
CA THR A 122 -11.39 -18.27 -24.37
C THR A 122 -12.87 -18.48 -24.05
N GLU A 123 -13.25 -18.53 -22.78
CA GLU A 123 -14.66 -18.54 -22.40
C GLU A 123 -15.28 -17.14 -22.52
N THR A 124 -16.58 -17.12 -22.80
CA THR A 124 -17.34 -15.89 -22.99
C THR A 124 -18.60 -15.91 -22.17
N GLY A 125 -18.98 -14.76 -21.61
CA GLY A 125 -20.24 -14.57 -20.92
C GLY A 125 -20.06 -13.97 -19.53
N PRO A 126 -21.15 -13.53 -18.89
CA PRO A 126 -21.08 -12.85 -17.61
C PRO A 126 -20.46 -13.70 -16.49
N GLU A 127 -20.78 -15.00 -16.44
CA GLU A 127 -20.30 -15.89 -15.38
C GLU A 127 -18.78 -16.08 -15.43
N ALA A 128 -18.22 -16.31 -16.62
CA ALA A 128 -16.77 -16.46 -16.81
C ALA A 128 -16.02 -15.17 -16.42
N GLU A 129 -16.55 -14.00 -16.79
CA GLU A 129 -15.94 -12.71 -16.42
C GLU A 129 -16.01 -12.46 -14.90
N LEU A 130 -17.13 -12.79 -14.25
CA LEU A 130 -17.28 -12.67 -12.79
C LEU A 130 -16.35 -13.62 -12.04
N LYS A 131 -16.21 -14.87 -12.51
CA LYS A 131 -15.24 -15.83 -11.97
C LYS A 131 -13.80 -15.32 -12.11
N LYS A 132 -13.44 -14.76 -13.27
CA LYS A 132 -12.13 -14.11 -13.48
C LYS A 132 -11.89 -12.98 -12.48
N PHE A 133 -12.86 -12.08 -12.28
CA PHE A 133 -12.74 -11.02 -11.26
C PHE A 133 -12.50 -11.59 -9.87
N ALA A 134 -13.28 -12.62 -9.48
CA ALA A 134 -13.18 -13.25 -8.18
C ALA A 134 -11.79 -13.84 -7.90
N LEU A 135 -11.25 -14.60 -8.85
CA LEU A 135 -9.93 -15.21 -8.73
C LEU A 135 -8.80 -14.16 -8.77
N TYR A 136 -8.95 -13.14 -9.61
CA TYR A 136 -8.00 -12.02 -9.67
C TYR A 136 -7.95 -11.22 -8.37
N GLU A 137 -9.10 -10.99 -7.72
CA GLU A 137 -9.20 -10.31 -6.42
C GLU A 137 -8.42 -11.07 -5.33
N VAL A 138 -8.54 -12.41 -5.28
CA VAL A 138 -7.80 -13.26 -4.33
C VAL A 138 -6.29 -13.21 -4.58
N CYS A 139 -5.85 -13.26 -5.84
CA CYS A 139 -4.44 -13.07 -6.18
C CYS A 139 -3.89 -11.74 -5.65
N GLY A 140 -4.67 -10.66 -5.76
CA GLY A 140 -4.30 -9.35 -5.21
C GLY A 140 -4.18 -9.36 -3.68
N ILE A 141 -5.14 -9.95 -2.97
CA ILE A 141 -5.12 -10.06 -1.50
C ILE A 141 -3.86 -10.78 -0.99
N TYR A 142 -3.36 -11.75 -1.75
CA TYR A 142 -2.10 -12.42 -1.45
C TYR A 142 -0.88 -11.54 -1.78
N ASP A 143 -0.73 -11.14 -3.04
CA ASP A 143 0.47 -10.46 -3.57
C ASP A 143 0.09 -9.58 -4.76
N TYR A 144 0.24 -8.27 -4.61
CA TYR A 144 -0.15 -7.37 -5.69
C TYR A 144 0.82 -7.43 -6.88
N SER A 145 2.08 -7.85 -6.67
CA SER A 145 2.99 -8.14 -7.79
C SER A 145 2.45 -9.25 -8.67
N LEU A 146 2.00 -10.36 -8.06
CA LEU A 146 1.37 -11.48 -8.78
C LEU A 146 0.14 -11.00 -9.57
N SER A 147 -0.77 -10.28 -8.92
CA SER A 147 -1.97 -9.73 -9.56
C SER A 147 -1.62 -8.80 -10.72
N ALA A 148 -0.65 -7.91 -10.56
CA ALA A 148 -0.21 -6.99 -11.61
C ALA A 148 0.39 -7.71 -12.83
N LYS A 149 1.21 -8.76 -12.63
CA LYS A 149 1.72 -9.58 -13.74
C LYS A 149 0.58 -10.25 -14.53
N LEU A 150 -0.39 -10.84 -13.80
CA LEU A 150 -1.60 -11.40 -14.40
C LEU A 150 -2.40 -10.33 -15.15
N GLY A 151 -2.48 -9.12 -14.61
CA GLY A 151 -3.16 -7.99 -15.23
C GLY A 151 -2.52 -7.57 -16.55
N VAL A 152 -1.19 -7.43 -16.60
CA VAL A 152 -0.46 -7.11 -17.83
C VAL A 152 -0.69 -8.19 -18.89
N HIS A 153 -0.61 -9.45 -18.48
CA HIS A 153 -0.71 -10.57 -19.40
C HIS A 153 -2.14 -10.79 -19.93
N PHE A 154 -3.11 -10.97 -19.05
CA PHE A 154 -4.49 -11.30 -19.41
C PHE A 154 -5.33 -10.06 -19.73
N LEU A 155 -5.26 -9.04 -18.86
CA LEU A 155 -6.18 -7.90 -18.93
C LEU A 155 -5.72 -6.81 -19.90
N LEU A 156 -4.42 -6.72 -20.20
CA LEU A 156 -3.88 -5.80 -21.20
C LEU A 156 -3.54 -6.51 -22.50
N TRP A 157 -2.56 -7.42 -22.52
CA TRP A 157 -2.18 -8.14 -23.74
C TRP A 157 -3.33 -9.00 -24.30
N GLY A 158 -3.84 -9.95 -23.52
CA GLY A 158 -4.87 -10.89 -23.99
C GLY A 158 -6.17 -10.19 -24.40
N ASN A 159 -6.61 -9.22 -23.60
CA ASN A 159 -7.77 -8.40 -23.94
C ASN A 159 -7.53 -7.47 -25.13
N ALA A 160 -6.33 -6.92 -25.33
CA ALA A 160 -6.05 -6.13 -26.54
C ALA A 160 -6.22 -6.99 -27.80
N VAL A 161 -5.73 -8.24 -27.79
CA VAL A 161 -6.01 -9.21 -28.85
C VAL A 161 -7.52 -9.45 -28.99
N LYS A 162 -8.24 -9.62 -27.88
CA LYS A 162 -9.70 -9.87 -27.89
C LYS A 162 -10.51 -8.68 -28.43
N PHE A 163 -10.16 -7.45 -28.05
CA PHE A 163 -10.91 -6.22 -28.39
C PHE A 163 -10.50 -5.63 -29.74
N PHE A 164 -9.21 -5.59 -30.04
CA PHE A 164 -8.70 -5.00 -31.28
C PHE A 164 -8.49 -6.03 -32.39
N GLY A 165 -8.38 -7.31 -32.05
CA GLY A 165 -8.23 -8.38 -33.02
C GLY A 165 -9.56 -8.79 -33.65
N THR A 166 -9.46 -9.29 -34.88
CA THR A 166 -10.47 -10.07 -35.58
C THR A 166 -10.24 -11.58 -35.39
N LYS A 167 -11.13 -12.41 -35.96
CA LYS A 167 -11.08 -13.88 -35.90
C LYS A 167 -9.67 -14.48 -36.10
N ARG A 168 -8.90 -13.99 -37.09
CA ARG A 168 -7.52 -14.45 -37.35
C ARG A 168 -6.57 -14.30 -36.16
N HIS A 169 -6.77 -13.25 -35.37
CA HIS A 169 -5.95 -12.96 -34.19
C HIS A 169 -6.42 -13.81 -33.01
N HIS A 170 -7.74 -13.97 -32.88
CA HIS A 170 -8.32 -14.77 -31.80
C HIS A 170 -7.87 -16.22 -31.88
N GLU A 171 -7.96 -16.82 -33.07
CA GLU A 171 -7.54 -18.19 -33.34
C GLU A 171 -6.03 -18.39 -33.16
N LYS A 172 -5.22 -17.39 -33.52
CA LYS A 172 -3.76 -17.48 -33.43
C LYS A 172 -3.22 -17.27 -32.01
N TRP A 173 -3.83 -16.41 -31.21
CA TRP A 173 -3.15 -15.88 -30.01
C TRP A 173 -3.86 -16.17 -28.68
N LEU A 174 -5.20 -16.28 -28.63
CA LEU A 174 -5.89 -16.30 -27.34
C LEU A 174 -5.64 -17.58 -26.54
N LYS A 175 -5.63 -18.74 -27.20
CA LYS A 175 -5.38 -20.02 -26.50
C LYS A 175 -3.94 -20.12 -25.99
N ASP A 176 -2.97 -19.79 -26.84
CA ASP A 176 -1.56 -19.79 -26.47
C ASP A 176 -1.21 -18.75 -25.39
N THR A 177 -1.95 -17.62 -25.37
CA THR A 177 -1.86 -16.66 -24.28
C THR A 177 -2.44 -17.26 -22.99
N GLU A 178 -3.61 -17.89 -23.06
CA GLU A 178 -4.25 -18.49 -21.89
C GLU A 178 -3.40 -19.59 -21.24
N ASP A 179 -2.70 -20.36 -22.06
CA ASP A 179 -1.80 -21.44 -21.65
C ASP A 179 -0.36 -20.97 -21.34
N TYR A 180 -0.10 -19.66 -21.34
CA TYR A 180 1.23 -19.05 -21.12
C TYR A 180 2.35 -19.51 -22.08
N VAL A 181 1.99 -20.10 -23.23
CA VAL A 181 2.92 -20.40 -24.34
C VAL A 181 3.43 -19.08 -24.91
N VAL A 182 2.51 -18.13 -25.12
CA VAL A 182 2.83 -16.74 -25.43
C VAL A 182 2.79 -15.94 -24.13
N LYS A 183 3.83 -15.13 -23.89
CA LYS A 183 3.94 -14.22 -22.75
C LYS A 183 3.93 -12.80 -23.27
N GLY A 184 2.79 -12.14 -23.12
CA GLY A 184 2.58 -10.81 -23.65
C GLY A 184 2.78 -9.67 -22.65
N CYS A 185 3.24 -8.53 -23.16
CA CYS A 185 3.22 -7.23 -22.48
C CYS A 185 2.45 -6.16 -23.28
N PHE A 186 2.18 -5.01 -22.65
CA PHE A 186 1.40 -3.93 -23.24
C PHE A 186 2.17 -2.60 -23.31
N ALA A 187 2.70 -2.30 -24.49
CA ALA A 187 3.59 -1.18 -24.76
C ALA A 187 2.84 0.04 -25.32
N MET A 188 2.15 0.76 -24.43
CA MET A 188 1.48 2.03 -24.73
C MET A 188 2.34 3.22 -24.31
N THR A 189 2.57 3.35 -22.99
CA THR A 189 3.27 4.47 -22.36
C THR A 189 4.68 4.63 -22.89
N GLU A 190 5.06 5.88 -23.10
CA GLU A 190 6.40 6.30 -23.46
C GLU A 190 7.01 7.18 -22.38
N LEU A 191 8.33 7.37 -22.41
CA LEU A 191 9.01 8.25 -21.45
C LEU A 191 8.43 9.68 -21.49
N GLY A 192 8.15 10.21 -22.67
CA GLY A 192 7.54 11.53 -22.84
C GLY A 192 6.02 11.57 -22.65
N HIS A 193 5.34 10.41 -22.75
CA HIS A 193 3.88 10.36 -22.91
C HIS A 193 3.23 9.22 -22.10
N GLY A 194 2.66 9.58 -20.95
CA GLY A 194 1.76 8.72 -20.16
C GLY A 194 0.29 9.05 -20.41
N THR A 195 -0.18 10.15 -19.82
CA THR A 195 -1.58 10.60 -19.90
C THR A 195 -1.99 10.98 -21.32
N ASN A 196 -1.13 11.70 -22.05
CA ASN A 196 -1.44 12.17 -23.41
C ASN A 196 -1.08 11.12 -24.47
N VAL A 197 -1.87 10.04 -24.53
CA VAL A 197 -1.67 8.94 -25.49
C VAL A 197 -1.78 9.42 -26.95
N ARG A 198 -2.49 10.51 -27.23
CA ARG A 198 -2.53 11.09 -28.59
C ARG A 198 -1.17 11.57 -29.07
N GLY A 199 -0.31 11.97 -28.14
CA GLY A 199 1.00 12.55 -28.41
C GLY A 199 2.14 11.55 -28.48
N ILE A 200 1.89 10.24 -28.36
CA ILE A 200 2.96 9.23 -28.44
C ILE A 200 3.74 9.39 -29.76
N GLU A 201 5.02 9.10 -29.69
CA GLU A 201 6.04 9.43 -30.68
C GLU A 201 6.52 8.20 -31.45
N THR A 202 6.31 6.97 -30.95
CA THR A 202 6.62 5.75 -31.73
C THR A 202 5.82 5.77 -33.04
N VAL A 203 6.49 5.59 -34.17
CA VAL A 203 5.88 5.62 -35.51
C VAL A 203 5.91 4.23 -36.12
N THR A 204 4.84 3.89 -36.84
CA THR A 204 4.77 2.69 -37.67
C THR A 204 4.44 3.09 -39.10
N THR A 205 5.25 2.66 -40.07
CA THR A 205 5.01 2.88 -41.51
C THR A 205 4.70 1.56 -42.20
N TYR A 206 3.77 1.56 -43.15
CA TYR A 206 3.49 0.39 -43.98
C TYR A 206 4.40 0.36 -45.22
N ASP A 207 5.03 -0.78 -45.48
CA ASP A 207 5.82 -1.07 -46.68
C ASP A 207 5.01 -2.01 -47.61
N PRO A 208 4.41 -1.49 -48.69
CA PRO A 208 3.60 -2.31 -49.60
C PRO A 208 4.43 -3.27 -50.44
N THR A 209 5.76 -3.12 -50.50
CA THR A 209 6.62 -4.01 -51.31
C THR A 209 6.84 -5.34 -50.61
N THR A 210 6.93 -5.32 -49.27
CA THR A 210 7.14 -6.53 -48.47
C THR A 210 5.88 -6.96 -47.71
N GLU A 211 4.79 -6.18 -47.78
CA GLU A 211 3.58 -6.35 -46.99
C GLU A 211 3.86 -6.40 -45.47
N GLU A 212 4.71 -5.48 -45.01
CA GLU A 212 5.13 -5.39 -43.62
C GLU A 212 4.87 -4.00 -43.04
N PHE A 213 4.76 -3.95 -41.73
CA PHE A 213 4.88 -2.71 -40.97
C PHE A 213 6.29 -2.56 -40.40
N VAL A 214 6.84 -1.36 -40.47
CA VAL A 214 8.12 -0.98 -39.90
C VAL A 214 7.86 -0.10 -38.67
N ILE A 215 8.16 -0.61 -37.48
CA ILE A 215 8.01 0.10 -36.21
C ILE A 215 9.34 0.76 -35.84
N ASN A 216 9.30 2.05 -35.52
CA ASN A 216 10.49 2.80 -35.14
C ASN A 216 10.25 3.71 -33.92
N THR A 217 11.24 3.72 -33.02
CA THR A 217 11.36 4.65 -31.90
C THR A 217 12.27 5.81 -32.32
N PRO A 218 11.73 7.00 -32.69
CA PRO A 218 12.51 8.05 -33.32
C PRO A 218 13.48 8.79 -32.39
N CYS A 219 13.23 8.76 -31.08
CA CYS A 219 13.99 9.51 -30.07
C CYS A 219 13.89 8.82 -28.70
N GLU A 220 14.69 9.28 -27.74
CA GLU A 220 14.72 8.69 -26.40
C GLU A 220 13.42 8.94 -25.61
N SER A 221 12.71 10.04 -25.86
CA SER A 221 11.39 10.30 -25.25
C SER A 221 10.31 9.35 -25.76
N ALA A 222 10.47 8.82 -26.97
CA ALA A 222 9.56 7.85 -27.59
C ALA A 222 9.77 6.41 -27.11
N GLN A 223 10.79 6.13 -26.29
CA GLN A 223 10.99 4.78 -25.77
C GLN A 223 9.75 4.34 -25.01
N LYS A 224 9.29 3.11 -25.24
CA LYS A 224 8.22 2.54 -24.41
C LYS A 224 8.75 2.41 -22.99
N TYR A 225 7.96 2.80 -22.00
CA TYR A 225 8.44 2.99 -20.63
C TYR A 225 7.40 2.49 -19.61
N TRP A 226 7.88 1.87 -18.53
CA TRP A 226 7.06 1.18 -17.52
C TRP A 226 6.33 -0.08 -18.00
N ILE A 227 6.81 -0.74 -19.06
CA ILE A 227 6.12 -1.87 -19.67
C ILE A 227 6.31 -3.13 -18.82
N GLY A 228 5.30 -3.51 -18.04
CA GLY A 228 5.34 -4.73 -17.22
C GLY A 228 5.64 -5.98 -18.06
N GLU A 229 6.32 -6.97 -17.48
CA GLU A 229 6.84 -8.17 -18.14
C GLU A 229 7.96 -7.96 -19.17
N ALA A 230 8.16 -6.74 -19.71
CA ALA A 230 9.06 -6.56 -20.85
C ALA A 230 10.53 -6.81 -20.50
N ALA A 231 10.96 -6.50 -19.26
CA ALA A 231 12.38 -6.57 -18.92
C ALA A 231 12.92 -8.01 -18.98
N ASN A 232 12.15 -9.02 -18.57
CA ASN A 232 12.63 -10.41 -18.51
C ASN A 232 11.67 -11.44 -19.12
N HIS A 233 10.35 -11.32 -18.94
CA HIS A 233 9.45 -12.46 -19.15
C HIS A 233 8.65 -12.46 -20.46
N ALA A 234 8.27 -11.30 -20.98
CA ALA A 234 7.47 -11.20 -22.20
C ALA A 234 8.29 -11.52 -23.44
N ASN A 235 7.71 -12.34 -24.33
CA ASN A 235 8.24 -12.62 -25.66
C ASN A 235 7.50 -11.86 -26.77
N HIS A 236 6.28 -11.38 -26.49
CA HIS A 236 5.49 -10.55 -27.40
C HIS A 236 5.03 -9.26 -26.72
N ALA A 237 4.87 -8.21 -27.51
CA ALA A 237 4.35 -6.93 -27.08
C ALA A 237 3.17 -6.51 -27.96
N ILE A 238 2.09 -6.04 -27.32
CA ILE A 238 1.19 -5.10 -27.98
C ILE A 238 1.92 -3.77 -28.07
N VAL A 239 2.16 -3.25 -29.26
CA VAL A 239 2.80 -1.96 -29.50
C VAL A 239 1.75 -0.99 -30.00
N ILE A 240 1.58 0.13 -29.28
CA ILE A 240 0.71 1.23 -29.71
C ILE A 240 1.58 2.34 -30.26
N SER A 241 1.32 2.75 -31.49
CA SER A 241 2.15 3.69 -32.24
C SER A 241 1.32 4.51 -33.22
N GLN A 242 1.88 5.63 -33.68
CA GLN A 242 1.29 6.47 -34.73
C GLN A 242 1.46 5.76 -36.08
N LEU A 243 0.35 5.42 -36.74
CA LEU A 243 0.40 4.85 -38.08
C LEU A 243 0.58 5.96 -39.11
N SER A 244 1.71 5.96 -39.81
CA SER A 244 2.00 6.87 -40.92
C SER A 244 1.83 6.14 -42.26
N MET A 245 0.94 6.66 -43.11
CA MET A 245 0.62 6.12 -44.43
C MET A 245 0.83 7.21 -45.49
N ASN A 246 1.76 7.00 -46.42
CA ASN A 246 2.04 7.95 -47.52
C ASN A 246 2.21 9.41 -47.04
N GLY A 247 2.94 9.61 -45.95
CA GLY A 247 3.16 10.93 -45.34
C GLY A 247 1.99 11.49 -44.53
N THR A 248 0.89 10.75 -44.39
CA THR A 248 -0.28 11.12 -43.59
C THR A 248 -0.35 10.31 -42.30
N ASN A 249 -0.43 10.96 -41.14
CA ASN A 249 -0.64 10.30 -39.86
C ASN A 249 -2.13 9.92 -39.68
N GLN A 250 -2.41 8.63 -39.51
CA GLN A 250 -3.75 8.07 -39.28
C GLN A 250 -4.14 8.00 -37.79
N GLY A 251 -3.23 8.41 -36.91
CA GLY A 251 -3.33 8.35 -35.46
C GLY A 251 -2.84 7.03 -34.90
N ILE A 252 -3.13 6.80 -33.62
CA ILE A 252 -2.68 5.60 -32.92
C ILE A 252 -3.32 4.33 -33.49
N HIS A 253 -2.53 3.27 -33.60
CA HIS A 253 -2.94 1.92 -33.98
C HIS A 253 -2.24 0.89 -33.10
N VAL A 254 -2.70 -0.36 -33.15
CA VAL A 254 -2.29 -1.42 -32.24
C VAL A 254 -1.71 -2.59 -33.02
N PHE A 255 -0.46 -2.94 -32.72
CA PHE A 255 0.30 -3.95 -33.43
C PHE A 255 0.79 -5.04 -32.49
N ILE A 256 0.95 -6.26 -32.98
CA ILE A 256 1.67 -7.33 -32.28
C ILE A 256 3.11 -7.37 -32.79
N ALA A 257 4.07 -7.28 -31.87
CA ALA A 257 5.49 -7.43 -32.17
C ALA A 257 6.09 -8.56 -31.32
N GLN A 258 6.86 -9.44 -31.94
CA GLN A 258 7.73 -10.35 -31.21
C GLN A 258 8.97 -9.57 -30.74
N ILE A 259 9.26 -9.65 -29.44
CA ILE A 259 10.38 -8.92 -28.81
C ILE A 259 11.47 -9.86 -28.27
N ARG A 260 11.16 -11.15 -28.12
CA ARG A 260 12.13 -12.20 -27.82
C ARG A 260 11.90 -13.44 -28.66
N ASP A 261 12.98 -14.13 -28.99
CA ASP A 261 12.94 -15.44 -29.64
C ASP A 261 12.52 -16.55 -28.65
N HIS A 262 12.50 -17.79 -29.15
CA HIS A 262 12.16 -18.98 -28.36
C HIS A 262 13.15 -19.29 -27.22
N ASP A 263 14.40 -18.86 -27.36
CA ASP A 263 15.46 -19.01 -26.35
C ASP A 263 15.42 -17.89 -25.29
N GLY A 264 14.57 -16.88 -25.49
CA GLY A 264 14.42 -15.72 -24.61
C GLY A 264 15.39 -14.57 -24.92
N ASN A 265 16.19 -14.67 -25.99
CA ASN A 265 17.05 -13.57 -26.42
C ASN A 265 16.19 -12.47 -27.05
N THR A 266 16.58 -11.21 -26.84
CA THR A 266 15.91 -10.08 -27.49
C THR A 266 16.06 -10.19 -29.01
N CYS A 267 14.95 -10.03 -29.74
CA CYS A 267 14.96 -10.10 -31.19
C CYS A 267 15.87 -9.01 -31.80
N PRO A 268 16.43 -9.24 -33.00
CA PRO A 268 17.08 -8.17 -33.77
C PRO A 268 16.18 -6.94 -33.86
N ASN A 269 16.78 -5.76 -33.88
CA ASN A 269 16.07 -4.48 -34.02
C ASN A 269 15.17 -4.12 -32.83
N VAL A 270 15.25 -4.88 -31.73
CA VAL A 270 14.62 -4.57 -30.45
C VAL A 270 15.71 -4.35 -29.41
N ARG A 271 15.60 -3.28 -28.63
CA ARG A 271 16.41 -3.07 -27.44
C ARG A 271 15.49 -3.04 -26.23
N ILE A 272 15.88 -3.74 -25.17
CA ILE A 272 15.15 -3.78 -23.90
C ILE A 272 16.09 -3.42 -22.76
N ALA A 273 15.60 -2.62 -21.82
CA ALA A 273 16.30 -2.36 -20.57
C ALA A 273 15.33 -2.38 -19.39
N ASP A 274 15.79 -2.81 -18.23
CA ASP A 274 15.00 -2.77 -17.00
C ASP A 274 14.77 -1.31 -16.53
N CYS A 275 13.62 -1.04 -15.93
CA CYS A 275 13.34 0.20 -15.19
C CYS A 275 13.98 0.19 -13.79
N GLY A 276 14.35 -0.99 -13.28
CA GLY A 276 15.01 -1.17 -11.99
C GLY A 276 14.04 -1.27 -10.81
N HIS A 277 14.57 -0.96 -9.62
CA HIS A 277 13.86 -1.07 -8.36
C HIS A 277 12.76 0.00 -8.23
N LYS A 278 11.61 -0.40 -7.69
CA LYS A 278 10.42 0.45 -7.50
C LYS A 278 10.05 0.53 -6.02
N ILE A 279 9.23 1.51 -5.65
CA ILE A 279 8.69 1.65 -4.28
C ILE A 279 7.92 0.40 -3.81
N GLY A 280 7.27 -0.30 -4.74
CA GLY A 280 6.58 -1.58 -4.57
C GLY A 280 6.48 -2.30 -5.91
N LEU A 281 5.80 -3.44 -5.95
CA LEU A 281 5.65 -4.25 -7.18
C LEU A 281 6.98 -4.74 -7.76
N ASN A 282 7.96 -5.05 -6.91
CA ASN A 282 9.28 -5.48 -7.37
C ASN A 282 9.27 -6.89 -8.00
N GLY A 283 8.22 -7.70 -7.77
CA GLY A 283 7.97 -8.93 -8.53
C GLY A 283 7.58 -8.68 -10.00
N VAL A 284 7.18 -7.46 -10.37
CA VAL A 284 6.92 -7.07 -11.76
C VAL A 284 8.18 -6.50 -12.40
N ASP A 285 8.58 -7.07 -13.54
CA ASP A 285 9.77 -6.69 -14.31
C ASP A 285 9.43 -5.66 -15.39
N ASN A 286 9.13 -4.44 -14.96
CA ASN A 286 8.86 -3.32 -15.86
C ASN A 286 10.12 -2.99 -16.69
N GLY A 287 9.95 -2.99 -18.00
CA GLY A 287 11.00 -2.70 -18.96
C GLY A 287 10.74 -1.43 -19.78
N ARG A 288 11.79 -1.08 -20.51
CA ARG A 288 11.87 -0.03 -21.50
C ARG A 288 12.15 -0.68 -22.83
N ILE A 289 11.48 -0.26 -23.91
CA ILE A 289 11.61 -0.89 -25.23
C ILE A 289 11.87 0.19 -26.28
N TRP A 290 12.86 -0.06 -27.13
CA TRP A 290 13.12 0.71 -28.35
C TRP A 290 13.02 -0.23 -29.55
N PHE A 291 12.44 0.28 -30.62
CA PHE A 291 12.35 -0.41 -31.90
C PHE A 291 13.20 0.35 -32.92
N ASP A 292 14.12 -0.35 -33.57
CA ASP A 292 14.95 0.20 -34.64
C ASP A 292 14.52 -0.40 -35.97
N ASN A 293 13.54 0.23 -36.63
CA ASN A 293 12.98 -0.25 -37.88
C ASN A 293 12.55 -1.75 -37.83
N LEU A 294 11.91 -2.15 -36.72
CA LEU A 294 11.44 -3.53 -36.55
C LEU A 294 10.35 -3.84 -37.58
N ARG A 295 10.58 -4.86 -38.40
CA ARG A 295 9.61 -5.35 -39.40
C ARG A 295 8.69 -6.39 -38.80
N ILE A 296 7.39 -6.24 -39.01
CA ILE A 296 6.36 -7.21 -38.63
C ILE A 296 5.39 -7.44 -39.82
N PRO A 297 4.80 -8.64 -39.96
CA PRO A 297 3.84 -8.90 -41.01
C PRO A 297 2.61 -7.98 -40.93
N ARG A 298 1.99 -7.65 -42.07
CA ARG A 298 0.75 -6.86 -42.12
C ARG A 298 -0.36 -7.43 -41.23
N GLU A 299 -0.45 -8.75 -41.13
CA GLU A 299 -1.45 -9.46 -40.33
C GLU A 299 -1.31 -9.19 -38.82
N ASN A 300 -0.18 -8.65 -38.35
CA ASN A 300 0.01 -8.29 -36.95
C ASN A 300 -0.65 -6.95 -36.56
N LEU A 301 -1.25 -6.21 -37.50
CA LEU A 301 -2.17 -5.11 -37.17
C LEU A 301 -3.47 -5.68 -36.61
N LEU A 302 -3.81 -5.29 -35.38
CA LEU A 302 -5.09 -5.60 -34.76
C LEU A 302 -6.19 -4.71 -35.37
N ASN A 303 -6.93 -5.30 -36.31
CA ASN A 303 -7.68 -4.57 -37.32
C ASN A 303 -9.21 -4.46 -37.09
N SER A 304 -9.71 -4.60 -35.85
CA SER A 304 -11.16 -4.49 -35.60
C SER A 304 -11.71 -3.07 -35.78
N VAL A 305 -10.87 -2.06 -35.56
CA VAL A 305 -11.25 -0.63 -35.67
C VAL A 305 -10.94 -0.09 -37.07
N ALA A 306 -9.70 -0.34 -37.54
CA ALA A 306 -9.19 0.09 -38.83
C ALA A 306 -8.19 -0.94 -39.36
N ASP A 307 -8.06 -1.02 -40.69
CA ASP A 307 -7.22 -2.00 -41.38
C ASP A 307 -6.40 -1.34 -42.50
N VAL A 308 -5.36 -2.04 -42.93
CA VAL A 308 -4.54 -1.71 -44.10
C VAL A 308 -4.52 -2.91 -45.03
N LEU A 309 -5.03 -2.70 -46.24
CA LEU A 309 -5.04 -3.72 -47.29
C LEU A 309 -3.63 -3.90 -47.88
N ALA A 310 -3.40 -5.03 -48.56
CA ALA A 310 -2.10 -5.36 -49.15
C ALA A 310 -1.58 -4.26 -50.10
N ASP A 311 -2.48 -3.63 -50.87
CA ASP A 311 -2.20 -2.52 -51.78
C ASP A 311 -1.89 -1.18 -51.07
N GLY A 312 -1.87 -1.14 -49.74
CA GLY A 312 -1.61 0.05 -48.94
C GLY A 312 -2.82 0.95 -48.72
N LYS A 313 -4.02 0.51 -49.09
CA LYS A 313 -5.25 1.27 -48.81
C LYS A 313 -5.66 1.17 -47.34
N TYR A 314 -5.76 2.32 -46.68
CA TYR A 314 -6.30 2.45 -45.33
C TYR A 314 -7.84 2.38 -45.35
N VAL A 315 -8.42 1.55 -44.48
CA VAL A 315 -9.87 1.42 -44.31
C VAL A 315 -10.23 1.47 -42.83
N SER A 316 -11.35 2.10 -42.50
CA SER A 316 -11.81 2.21 -41.11
C SER A 316 -13.33 2.15 -41.05
N SER A 317 -13.87 1.42 -40.08
CA SER A 317 -15.30 1.41 -39.80
C SER A 317 -15.75 2.73 -39.14
N ILE A 318 -14.83 3.45 -38.49
CA ILE A 318 -15.06 4.73 -37.82
C ILE A 318 -14.40 5.85 -38.63
N LYS A 319 -15.23 6.71 -39.23
CA LYS A 319 -14.76 7.84 -40.07
C LYS A 319 -14.14 8.96 -39.24
N ASP A 320 -14.78 9.31 -38.13
CA ASP A 320 -14.36 10.40 -37.26
C ASP A 320 -13.07 10.03 -36.48
N PRO A 321 -11.97 10.78 -36.63
CA PRO A 321 -10.71 10.46 -35.96
C PRO A 321 -10.79 10.48 -34.42
N ASP A 322 -11.63 11.33 -33.83
CA ASP A 322 -11.78 11.43 -32.37
C ASP A 322 -12.54 10.24 -31.80
N GLN A 323 -13.61 9.81 -32.47
CA GLN A 323 -14.32 8.57 -32.14
C GLN A 323 -13.42 7.35 -32.31
N ARG A 324 -12.59 7.33 -33.36
CA ARG A 324 -11.63 6.25 -33.60
C ARG A 324 -10.59 6.17 -32.48
N PHE A 325 -10.03 7.32 -32.08
CA PHE A 325 -9.15 7.39 -30.91
C PHE A 325 -9.85 6.90 -29.63
N GLY A 326 -11.11 7.31 -29.41
CA GLY A 326 -11.90 6.83 -28.28
C GLY A 326 -12.09 5.31 -28.27
N ALA A 327 -12.27 4.70 -29.44
CA ALA A 327 -12.36 3.24 -29.59
C ALA A 327 -11.04 2.53 -29.19
N PHE A 328 -9.89 3.09 -29.56
CA PHE A 328 -8.58 2.57 -29.15
C PHE A 328 -8.29 2.70 -27.64
N LEU A 329 -8.98 3.61 -26.93
CA LEU A 329 -8.87 3.70 -25.48
C LEU A 329 -9.91 2.87 -24.72
N ALA A 330 -10.93 2.32 -25.41
CA ALA A 330 -12.05 1.65 -24.77
C ALA A 330 -11.64 0.48 -23.83
N PRO A 331 -10.63 -0.35 -24.15
CA PRO A 331 -10.24 -1.47 -23.28
C PRO A 331 -9.71 -1.06 -21.89
N LEU A 332 -9.18 0.15 -21.74
CA LEU A 332 -8.73 0.67 -20.42
C LEU A 332 -9.88 0.70 -19.40
N THR A 333 -11.13 0.71 -19.86
CA THR A 333 -12.31 0.58 -19.00
C THR A 333 -12.27 -0.71 -18.17
N SER A 334 -11.83 -1.84 -18.74
CA SER A 334 -11.68 -3.12 -18.02
C SER A 334 -10.64 -3.01 -16.90
N GLY A 335 -9.50 -2.37 -17.20
CA GLY A 335 -8.43 -2.09 -16.23
C GLY A 335 -8.95 -1.27 -15.06
N ARG A 336 -9.71 -0.20 -15.33
CA ARG A 336 -10.30 0.67 -14.28
C ARG A 336 -11.30 -0.07 -13.39
N VAL A 337 -12.15 -0.92 -13.95
CA VAL A 337 -13.07 -1.78 -13.17
C VAL A 337 -12.28 -2.69 -12.23
N THR A 338 -11.23 -3.32 -12.75
CA THR A 338 -10.38 -4.23 -11.98
C THR A 338 -9.63 -3.52 -10.85
N ILE A 339 -9.06 -2.35 -11.12
CA ILE A 339 -8.33 -1.56 -10.11
C ILE A 339 -9.28 -1.03 -9.03
N ALA A 340 -10.45 -0.53 -9.42
CA ALA A 340 -11.46 -0.09 -8.46
C ALA A 340 -11.84 -1.22 -7.49
N SER A 341 -12.05 -2.44 -8.01
CA SER A 341 -12.29 -3.62 -7.16
C SER A 341 -11.09 -3.94 -6.27
N SER A 342 -9.89 -4.04 -6.86
CA SER A 342 -8.65 -4.38 -6.16
C SER A 342 -8.33 -3.42 -5.00
N ALA A 343 -8.57 -2.12 -5.18
CA ALA A 343 -8.40 -1.09 -4.16
C ALA A 343 -9.24 -1.37 -2.91
N ILE A 344 -10.49 -1.81 -3.10
CA ILE A 344 -11.41 -2.09 -1.98
C ILE A 344 -11.05 -3.37 -1.25
N TYR A 345 -10.61 -4.42 -1.95
CA TYR A 345 -10.13 -5.63 -1.27
C TYR A 345 -8.85 -5.41 -0.47
N SER A 346 -7.95 -4.54 -0.93
CA SER A 346 -6.77 -4.13 -0.16
C SER A 346 -7.16 -3.34 1.11
N ALA A 347 -8.12 -2.42 1.00
CA ALA A 347 -8.68 -1.71 2.14
C ALA A 347 -9.35 -2.67 3.16
N LYS A 348 -10.11 -3.68 2.67
CA LYS A 348 -10.69 -4.74 3.50
C LYS A 348 -9.61 -5.45 4.34
N LEU A 349 -8.50 -5.84 3.71
CA LEU A 349 -7.37 -6.51 4.38
C LEU A 349 -6.73 -5.64 5.46
N GLY A 350 -6.40 -4.38 5.12
CA GLY A 350 -5.80 -3.44 6.08
C GLY A 350 -6.70 -3.18 7.30
N LEU A 351 -8.00 -2.96 7.05
CA LEU A 351 -9.00 -2.74 8.11
C LEU A 351 -9.21 -3.97 8.97
N ALA A 352 -9.26 -5.17 8.39
CA ALA A 352 -9.40 -6.41 9.15
C ALA A 352 -8.25 -6.59 10.14
N VAL A 353 -7.02 -6.36 9.71
CA VAL A 353 -5.85 -6.43 10.59
C VAL A 353 -5.90 -5.35 11.67
N ALA A 354 -6.12 -4.09 11.29
CA ALA A 354 -6.08 -2.97 12.22
C ALA A 354 -7.20 -3.03 13.28
N ILE A 355 -8.41 -3.41 12.88
CA ILE A 355 -9.56 -3.51 13.79
C ILE A 355 -9.39 -4.69 14.74
N ARG A 356 -9.01 -5.88 14.26
CA ARG A 356 -8.76 -7.05 15.15
C ARG A 356 -7.63 -6.78 16.14
N TYR A 357 -6.55 -6.13 15.70
CA TYR A 357 -5.50 -5.69 16.62
C TYR A 357 -6.03 -4.69 17.64
N SER A 358 -6.84 -3.72 17.22
CA SER A 358 -7.39 -2.69 18.12
C SER A 358 -8.41 -3.23 19.13
N LEU A 359 -9.01 -4.39 18.86
CA LEU A 359 -9.93 -5.11 19.75
C LEU A 359 -9.23 -6.04 20.75
N SER A 360 -7.90 -6.19 20.67
CA SER A 360 -7.12 -7.03 21.59
C SER A 360 -5.95 -6.27 22.25
N ARG A 361 -5.45 -5.23 21.59
CA ARG A 361 -4.40 -4.37 22.13
C ARG A 361 -5.01 -3.35 23.09
N ARG A 362 -4.41 -3.24 24.29
CA ARG A 362 -4.72 -2.21 25.27
C ARG A 362 -3.58 -1.20 25.38
N ALA A 363 -3.90 0.04 25.72
CA ALA A 363 -2.91 1.07 26.03
C ALA A 363 -3.56 2.17 26.85
N PHE A 364 -2.81 2.70 27.83
CA PHE A 364 -3.25 3.76 28.75
C PHE A 364 -4.49 3.39 29.57
N SER A 365 -4.73 4.12 30.65
CA SER A 365 -5.96 3.97 31.44
C SER A 365 -6.70 5.30 31.54
N VAL A 366 -8.02 5.21 31.67
CA VAL A 366 -8.91 6.38 31.89
C VAL A 366 -8.80 6.90 33.32
N ALA A 367 -8.45 6.03 34.27
CA ALA A 367 -8.26 6.38 35.67
C ALA A 367 -6.80 6.14 36.10
N ALA A 368 -6.30 6.93 37.04
CA ALA A 368 -5.00 6.66 37.66
C ALA A 368 -5.02 5.24 38.28
N ASN A 369 -4.07 4.39 37.89
CA ASN A 369 -3.95 2.98 38.29
C ASN A 369 -5.12 2.06 37.87
N GLY A 370 -5.96 2.49 36.92
CA GLY A 370 -6.97 1.61 36.33
C GLY A 370 -6.37 0.63 35.32
N PRO A 371 -7.11 -0.42 34.91
CA PRO A 371 -6.65 -1.32 33.84
C PRO A 371 -6.52 -0.56 32.53
N GLU A 372 -5.66 -1.05 31.64
CA GLU A 372 -5.54 -0.48 30.31
C GLU A 372 -6.81 -0.73 29.48
N VAL A 373 -7.17 0.24 28.64
CA VAL A 373 -8.37 0.19 27.79
C VAL A 373 -8.01 -0.29 26.40
N LEU A 374 -8.91 -1.04 25.75
CA LEU A 374 -8.73 -1.48 24.36
C LEU A 374 -8.60 -0.27 23.44
N LEU A 375 -7.74 -0.35 22.42
CA LEU A 375 -7.54 0.76 21.50
C LEU A 375 -8.86 1.19 20.84
N LEU A 376 -9.69 0.24 20.40
CA LEU A 376 -10.96 0.55 19.74
C LEU A 376 -12.05 1.07 20.70
N ASP A 377 -11.83 1.09 22.01
CA ASP A 377 -12.76 1.70 22.97
C ASP A 377 -12.53 3.20 23.12
N TYR A 378 -11.38 3.71 22.66
CA TYR A 378 -11.14 5.15 22.59
C TYR A 378 -11.94 5.79 21.43
N PRO A 379 -12.77 6.83 21.69
CA PRO A 379 -13.50 7.51 20.62
C PRO A 379 -12.59 8.06 19.51
N SER A 380 -11.38 8.49 19.86
CA SER A 380 -10.37 8.94 18.90
C SER A 380 -9.93 7.82 17.94
N HIS A 381 -9.78 6.59 18.42
CA HIS A 381 -9.38 5.46 17.59
C HIS A 381 -10.55 4.93 16.75
N GLN A 382 -11.76 4.93 17.31
CA GLN A 382 -12.99 4.66 16.56
C GLN A 382 -13.15 5.63 15.38
N ARG A 383 -12.94 6.93 15.63
CA ARG A 383 -13.02 7.99 14.61
C ARG A 383 -12.07 7.77 13.44
N ARG A 384 -10.90 7.16 13.68
CA ARG A 384 -9.92 6.85 12.64
C ARG A 384 -10.35 5.69 11.76
N LEU A 385 -10.81 4.59 12.35
CA LEU A 385 -11.03 3.33 11.62
C LEU A 385 -12.48 3.11 11.15
N LEU A 386 -13.48 3.44 11.97
CA LEU A 386 -14.88 3.07 11.68
C LEU A 386 -15.50 3.83 10.50
N PRO A 387 -15.18 5.12 10.25
CA PRO A 387 -15.65 5.77 9.04
C PRO A 387 -15.01 5.19 7.77
N LEU A 388 -13.74 4.78 7.84
CA LEU A 388 -13.05 4.10 6.72
C LEU A 388 -13.64 2.71 6.47
N LEU A 389 -14.02 2.00 7.53
CA LEU A 389 -14.76 0.74 7.44
C LEU A 389 -16.09 0.94 6.72
N ALA A 390 -16.89 1.93 7.12
CA ALA A 390 -18.17 2.22 6.48
C ALA A 390 -18.02 2.63 5.01
N LYS A 391 -17.01 3.44 4.68
CA LYS A 391 -16.67 3.76 3.28
C LYS A 391 -16.29 2.52 2.48
N THR A 392 -15.47 1.63 3.02
CA THR A 392 -15.05 0.38 2.37
C THR A 392 -16.25 -0.53 2.10
N TYR A 393 -17.20 -0.59 3.03
CA TYR A 393 -18.48 -1.28 2.83
C TYR A 393 -19.28 -0.67 1.68
N ALA A 394 -19.52 0.64 1.72
CA ALA A 394 -20.29 1.32 0.69
C ALA A 394 -19.67 1.14 -0.71
N MET A 395 -18.34 1.25 -0.78
CA MET A 395 -17.59 1.05 -2.00
C MET A 395 -17.54 -0.43 -2.44
N SER A 396 -17.71 -1.40 -1.53
CA SER A 396 -17.86 -2.82 -1.91
C SER A 396 -19.13 -3.07 -2.73
N PHE A 397 -20.25 -2.42 -2.36
CA PHE A 397 -21.47 -2.45 -3.17
C PHE A 397 -21.26 -1.74 -4.52
N ALA A 398 -20.55 -0.62 -4.51
CA ALA A 398 -20.25 0.14 -5.73
C ALA A 398 -19.40 -0.67 -6.73
N VAL A 399 -18.37 -1.39 -6.27
CA VAL A 399 -17.56 -2.23 -7.18
C VAL A 399 -18.33 -3.44 -7.70
N ASN A 400 -19.24 -4.01 -6.90
CA ASN A 400 -20.10 -5.10 -7.37
C ASN A 400 -21.07 -4.62 -8.45
N ASP A 401 -21.69 -3.45 -8.25
CA ASP A 401 -22.53 -2.82 -9.27
C ASP A 401 -21.72 -2.51 -10.55
N LEU A 402 -20.52 -1.94 -10.40
CA LEU A 402 -19.64 -1.65 -11.53
C LEU A 402 -19.25 -2.92 -12.31
N LYS A 403 -18.91 -4.02 -11.62
CA LYS A 403 -18.67 -5.33 -12.25
C LYS A 403 -19.91 -5.79 -13.02
N MET A 404 -21.09 -5.68 -12.43
CA MET A 404 -22.35 -6.09 -13.07
C MET A 404 -22.67 -5.27 -14.32
N ILE A 405 -22.51 -3.95 -14.28
CA ILE A 405 -22.70 -3.09 -15.47
C ILE A 405 -21.65 -3.42 -16.53
N TYR A 406 -20.40 -3.69 -16.15
CA TYR A 406 -19.35 -4.09 -17.09
C TYR A 406 -19.63 -5.44 -17.76
N VAL A 407 -20.04 -6.47 -17.02
CA VAL A 407 -20.30 -7.80 -17.61
C VAL A 407 -21.59 -7.83 -18.44
N LYS A 408 -22.57 -6.98 -18.11
CA LYS A 408 -23.83 -6.82 -18.88
C LYS A 408 -23.76 -5.68 -19.91
N ARG A 409 -22.56 -5.18 -20.21
CA ARG A 409 -22.38 -4.01 -21.07
C ARG A 409 -22.97 -4.22 -22.46
N THR A 410 -23.64 -3.19 -22.94
CA THR A 410 -24.05 -3.03 -24.34
C THR A 410 -23.31 -1.83 -24.95
N PRO A 411 -23.25 -1.70 -26.29
CA PRO A 411 -22.66 -0.54 -26.94
C PRO A 411 -23.15 0.81 -26.41
N GLU A 412 -24.43 0.91 -26.05
CA GLU A 412 -25.09 2.12 -25.53
C GLU A 412 -24.61 2.48 -24.12
N THR A 413 -24.25 1.47 -23.31
CA THR A 413 -23.79 1.66 -21.92
C THR A 413 -22.31 1.99 -21.80
N ASN A 414 -21.51 1.79 -22.87
CA ASN A 414 -20.05 1.97 -22.82
C ASN A 414 -19.62 3.36 -22.34
N LYS A 415 -20.30 4.42 -22.77
CA LYS A 415 -20.03 5.79 -22.30
C LYS A 415 -20.27 5.91 -20.80
N ALA A 416 -21.36 5.36 -20.29
CA ALA A 416 -21.69 5.42 -18.87
C ALA A 416 -20.69 4.63 -18.02
N ILE A 417 -20.34 3.42 -18.45
CA ILE A 417 -19.33 2.58 -17.78
C ILE A 417 -17.99 3.29 -17.76
N HIS A 418 -17.58 3.91 -18.87
CA HIS A 418 -16.33 4.66 -18.94
C HIS A 418 -16.27 5.81 -17.90
N VAL A 419 -17.36 6.58 -17.77
CA VAL A 419 -17.43 7.69 -16.80
C VAL A 419 -17.46 7.16 -15.36
N VAL A 420 -18.34 6.20 -15.06
CA VAL A 420 -18.48 5.62 -13.70
C VAL A 420 -17.20 4.93 -13.27
N SER A 421 -16.60 4.08 -14.11
CA SER A 421 -15.34 3.40 -13.79
C SER A 421 -14.19 4.39 -13.57
N SER A 422 -14.15 5.51 -14.29
CA SER A 422 -13.14 6.56 -14.08
C SER A 422 -13.30 7.25 -12.72
N GLY A 423 -14.55 7.60 -12.37
CA GLY A 423 -14.88 8.15 -11.06
C GLY A 423 -14.53 7.19 -9.92
N PHE A 424 -14.98 5.93 -10.05
CA PHE A 424 -14.80 4.89 -9.04
C PHE A 424 -13.32 4.56 -8.87
N LYS A 425 -12.57 4.35 -9.97
CA LYS A 425 -11.13 4.08 -9.88
C LYS A 425 -10.42 5.17 -9.09
N ALA A 426 -10.66 6.44 -9.38
CA ALA A 426 -9.98 7.53 -8.69
C ALA A 426 -10.36 7.63 -7.20
N VAL A 427 -11.67 7.67 -6.89
CA VAL A 427 -12.14 7.82 -5.51
C VAL A 427 -11.79 6.61 -4.65
N LEU A 428 -11.95 5.40 -5.16
CA LEU A 428 -11.69 4.17 -4.39
C LEU A 428 -10.19 3.94 -4.17
N THR A 429 -9.33 4.32 -5.12
CA THR A 429 -7.86 4.19 -4.93
C THR A 429 -7.32 5.23 -3.96
N TRP A 430 -7.82 6.46 -3.98
CA TRP A 430 -7.51 7.45 -2.94
C TRP A 430 -8.01 7.01 -1.56
N HIS A 431 -9.23 6.44 -1.50
CA HIS A 431 -9.76 5.83 -0.27
C HIS A 431 -8.87 4.70 0.24
N ASN A 432 -8.40 3.81 -0.64
CA ASN A 432 -7.48 2.73 -0.28
C ASN A 432 -6.17 3.29 0.32
N MET A 433 -5.54 4.28 -0.32
CA MET A 433 -4.30 4.87 0.19
C MET A 433 -4.46 5.50 1.57
N ARG A 434 -5.55 6.25 1.77
CA ARG A 434 -5.89 6.80 3.09
C ARG A 434 -6.12 5.69 4.11
N THR A 435 -6.85 4.65 3.70
CA THR A 435 -7.19 3.53 4.59
C THR A 435 -5.96 2.76 5.03
N LEU A 436 -5.06 2.39 4.11
CA LEU A 436 -3.84 1.67 4.44
C LEU A 436 -2.90 2.51 5.30
N GLN A 437 -2.79 3.82 5.04
CA GLN A 437 -2.01 4.73 5.87
C GLN A 437 -2.54 4.78 7.30
N GLU A 438 -3.84 4.98 7.48
CA GLU A 438 -4.48 5.02 8.80
C GLU A 438 -4.40 3.68 9.52
N CYS A 439 -4.60 2.56 8.81
CA CYS A 439 -4.45 1.22 9.38
C CYS A 439 -3.01 1.00 9.88
N ARG A 440 -1.99 1.40 9.10
CA ARG A 440 -0.58 1.28 9.49
C ARG A 440 -0.28 2.09 10.75
N GLU A 441 -0.81 3.30 10.84
CA GLU A 441 -0.64 4.15 12.03
C GLU A 441 -1.44 3.64 13.23
N ALA A 442 -2.62 3.07 13.02
CA ALA A 442 -3.50 2.58 14.07
C ALA A 442 -2.93 1.33 14.78
N VAL A 443 -2.08 0.55 14.10
CA VAL A 443 -1.37 -0.58 14.72
C VAL A 443 0.00 -0.19 15.31
N GLY A 444 0.37 1.10 15.29
CA GLY A 444 1.60 1.62 15.88
C GLY A 444 2.87 1.03 15.27
N GLY A 445 3.88 0.77 16.12
CA GLY A 445 5.17 0.20 15.67
C GLY A 445 5.05 -1.16 14.98
N GLN A 446 4.01 -1.95 15.31
CA GLN A 446 3.75 -3.23 14.66
C GLN A 446 3.44 -3.06 13.16
N GLY A 447 2.90 -1.91 12.75
CA GLY A 447 2.61 -1.61 11.34
C GLY A 447 3.84 -1.36 10.48
N LEU A 448 5.01 -1.17 11.09
CA LEU A 448 6.30 -1.04 10.38
C LEU A 448 6.94 -2.41 10.10
N LYS A 449 6.53 -3.45 10.84
CA LYS A 449 7.09 -4.79 10.68
C LYS A 449 6.53 -5.42 9.42
N THR A 450 7.42 -5.81 8.51
CA THR A 450 7.05 -6.33 7.20
C THR A 450 6.18 -7.61 7.26
N GLU A 451 6.37 -8.44 8.28
CA GLU A 451 5.52 -9.62 8.51
C GLU A 451 4.04 -9.28 8.72
N ASN A 452 3.74 -8.05 9.16
CA ASN A 452 2.39 -7.60 9.43
C ASN A 452 1.70 -7.00 8.21
N ARG A 453 2.42 -6.88 7.07
CA ARG A 453 1.92 -6.55 5.73
C ARG A 453 1.31 -5.16 5.56
N VAL A 454 0.63 -4.58 6.55
CA VAL A 454 -0.15 -3.33 6.44
C VAL A 454 0.69 -2.18 5.85
N GLY A 455 1.94 -2.01 6.32
CA GLY A 455 2.86 -1.01 5.76
C GLY A 455 3.29 -1.32 4.32
N HIS A 456 3.52 -2.60 4.00
CA HIS A 456 3.95 -3.03 2.67
C HIS A 456 2.83 -2.91 1.62
N LEU A 457 1.59 -3.23 2.00
CA LEU A 457 0.40 -3.06 1.14
C LEU A 457 0.31 -1.63 0.61
N LYS A 458 0.62 -0.62 1.43
CA LYS A 458 0.63 0.77 0.96
C LYS A 458 1.60 0.95 -0.22
N GLY A 459 2.84 0.47 -0.08
CA GLY A 459 3.86 0.61 -1.12
C GLY A 459 3.52 -0.14 -2.41
N GLU A 460 2.89 -1.32 -2.31
CA GLU A 460 2.48 -2.09 -3.49
C GLU A 460 1.29 -1.46 -4.22
N TYR A 461 0.29 -0.98 -3.49
CA TYR A 461 -0.97 -0.48 -4.06
C TYR A 461 -0.93 1.01 -4.46
N ASP A 462 0.11 1.76 -4.08
CA ASP A 462 0.26 3.21 -4.36
C ASP A 462 0.11 3.55 -5.85
N VAL A 463 0.67 2.68 -6.72
CA VAL A 463 0.61 2.83 -8.18
C VAL A 463 -0.82 2.92 -8.73
N GLN A 464 -1.81 2.40 -7.99
CA GLN A 464 -3.21 2.41 -8.42
C GLN A 464 -3.77 3.81 -8.58
N THR A 465 -3.17 4.80 -7.93
CA THR A 465 -3.55 6.21 -8.10
C THR A 465 -3.04 6.83 -9.40
N THR A 466 -2.11 6.16 -10.08
CA THR A 466 -1.39 6.68 -11.26
C THR A 466 -1.73 5.94 -12.55
N PHE A 467 -1.61 4.61 -12.57
CA PHE A 467 -1.78 3.84 -13.80
C PHE A 467 -3.27 3.71 -14.22
N GLU A 468 -3.54 3.27 -15.45
CA GLU A 468 -4.90 3.20 -16.04
C GLU A 468 -5.65 4.56 -16.04
N GLY A 469 -4.88 5.65 -15.98
CA GLY A 469 -5.32 7.04 -15.92
C GLY A 469 -5.04 7.66 -14.57
N ASP A 470 -4.28 8.76 -14.55
CA ASP A 470 -4.04 9.57 -13.36
C ASP A 470 -5.37 10.00 -12.73
N ASN A 471 -5.49 9.88 -11.41
CA ASN A 471 -6.76 10.14 -10.72
C ASN A 471 -7.30 11.56 -10.94
N ASN A 472 -6.44 12.58 -10.97
CA ASN A 472 -6.88 13.97 -11.19
C ASN A 472 -7.38 14.17 -12.63
N VAL A 473 -6.68 13.59 -13.60
CA VAL A 473 -7.12 13.62 -15.01
C VAL A 473 -8.44 12.86 -15.19
N LEU A 474 -8.63 11.74 -14.49
CA LEU A 474 -9.89 11.00 -14.52
C LEU A 474 -11.04 11.79 -13.89
N MET A 475 -10.81 12.55 -12.82
CA MET A 475 -11.81 13.48 -12.29
C MET A 475 -12.20 14.50 -13.36
N GLN A 476 -11.25 15.14 -14.03
CA GLN A 476 -11.58 16.08 -15.11
C GLN A 476 -12.38 15.43 -16.26
N LEU A 477 -12.07 14.18 -16.60
CA LEU A 477 -12.82 13.40 -17.60
C LEU A 477 -14.29 13.24 -17.18
N VAL A 478 -14.54 12.93 -15.91
CA VAL A 478 -15.90 12.78 -15.36
C VAL A 478 -16.67 14.09 -15.49
N SER A 479 -16.15 15.21 -14.97
CA SER A 479 -16.85 16.51 -15.06
C SER A 479 -17.10 16.95 -16.50
N LYS A 480 -16.14 16.71 -17.42
CA LYS A 480 -16.29 17.05 -18.84
C LYS A 480 -17.42 16.24 -19.49
N ALA A 481 -17.54 14.97 -19.13
CA ALA A 481 -18.63 14.11 -19.61
C ALA A 481 -20.00 14.55 -19.07
N LEU A 482 -20.09 14.88 -17.78
CA LEU A 482 -21.31 15.41 -17.16
C LEU A 482 -21.75 16.74 -17.78
N PHE A 483 -20.80 17.67 -17.96
CA PHE A 483 -21.04 18.94 -18.64
C PHE A 483 -21.55 18.73 -20.07
N ALA A 484 -20.91 17.84 -20.84
CA ALA A 484 -21.32 17.57 -22.22
C ALA A 484 -22.74 16.99 -22.30
N GLU A 485 -23.09 16.08 -21.39
CA GLU A 485 -24.45 15.52 -21.28
C GLU A 485 -25.46 16.61 -20.91
N TYR A 486 -25.14 17.44 -19.92
CA TYR A 486 -25.99 18.52 -19.45
C TYR A 486 -26.32 19.54 -20.54
N VAL A 487 -25.29 20.03 -21.23
CA VAL A 487 -25.46 20.98 -22.33
C VAL A 487 -26.25 20.36 -23.49
N SER A 488 -26.01 19.08 -23.81
CA SER A 488 -26.74 18.35 -24.86
C SER A 488 -28.23 18.23 -24.54
N CYS A 489 -28.58 17.80 -23.32
CA CYS A 489 -29.97 17.67 -22.88
C CYS A 489 -30.71 19.02 -22.86
N LYS A 490 -30.08 20.06 -22.28
CA LYS A 490 -30.65 21.41 -22.23
C LYS A 490 -30.88 22.00 -23.62
N LYS A 491 -29.89 21.91 -24.52
CA LYS A 491 -30.03 22.41 -25.91
C LYS A 491 -31.13 21.70 -26.70
N ARG A 492 -31.31 20.39 -26.47
CA ARG A 492 -32.32 19.58 -27.17
C ARG A 492 -33.68 19.58 -26.49
N ASN A 493 -33.82 20.27 -25.36
CA ASN A 493 -34.99 20.23 -24.49
C ASN A 493 -35.46 18.78 -24.18
N LYS A 494 -34.51 17.88 -23.92
CA LYS A 494 -34.78 16.47 -23.60
C LYS A 494 -34.57 16.19 -22.12
N PRO A 495 -35.33 15.26 -21.53
CA PRO A 495 -35.07 14.81 -20.16
C PRO A 495 -33.69 14.18 -20.06
N PHE A 496 -33.08 14.30 -18.88
CA PHE A 496 -31.83 13.64 -18.56
C PHE A 496 -32.04 12.13 -18.48
N LYS A 497 -31.25 11.37 -19.23
CA LYS A 497 -31.27 9.91 -19.27
C LYS A 497 -29.84 9.39 -19.40
N GLY A 498 -29.33 8.73 -18.37
CA GLY A 498 -27.96 8.23 -18.27
C GLY A 498 -27.09 9.04 -17.29
N LEU A 499 -25.93 8.46 -16.96
CA LEU A 499 -24.96 9.02 -16.02
C LEU A 499 -25.56 9.39 -14.65
N GLY A 500 -26.64 8.73 -14.19
CA GLY A 500 -27.26 9.04 -12.91
C GLY A 500 -27.84 10.46 -12.80
N LEU A 501 -27.94 11.20 -13.91
CA LEU A 501 -28.44 12.58 -13.95
C LEU A 501 -29.97 12.65 -13.98
N GLU A 502 -30.68 11.52 -13.93
CA GLU A 502 -32.14 11.44 -13.97
C GLU A 502 -32.80 12.25 -12.84
N HIS A 503 -32.12 12.37 -11.70
CA HIS A 503 -32.59 13.17 -10.57
C HIS A 503 -32.76 14.66 -10.95
N MET A 504 -32.12 15.15 -12.02
CA MET A 504 -32.28 16.53 -12.52
C MET A 504 -33.65 16.79 -13.17
N ASN A 505 -34.39 15.73 -13.54
CA ASN A 505 -35.75 15.86 -14.08
C ASN A 505 -36.78 16.16 -12.98
N SER A 506 -36.41 15.99 -11.71
CA SER A 506 -37.28 16.26 -10.55
C SER A 506 -37.04 17.68 -9.99
N PRO A 507 -38.00 18.22 -9.20
CA PRO A 507 -37.82 19.49 -8.51
C PRO A 507 -36.51 19.55 -7.70
N ARG A 508 -35.95 20.75 -7.53
CA ARG A 508 -34.72 20.95 -6.76
C ARG A 508 -34.96 20.51 -5.30
N PRO A 509 -34.11 19.64 -4.73
CA PRO A 509 -34.28 19.23 -3.34
C PRO A 509 -34.16 20.44 -2.41
N VAL A 510 -35.04 20.50 -1.40
CA VAL A 510 -35.00 21.52 -0.34
C VAL A 510 -34.59 20.83 0.96
N LEU A 511 -33.51 21.31 1.58
CA LEU A 511 -33.00 20.75 2.82
C LEU A 511 -33.67 21.41 4.02
N PRO A 512 -33.97 20.66 5.10
CA PRO A 512 -34.43 21.23 6.35
C PRO A 512 -33.38 22.16 6.97
N THR A 513 -33.81 23.29 7.53
CA THR A 513 -32.91 24.25 8.18
C THR A 513 -32.24 23.64 9.42
N GLN A 514 -32.99 22.89 10.22
CA GLN A 514 -32.49 22.19 11.41
C GLN A 514 -32.34 20.70 11.13
N LEU A 515 -31.17 20.13 11.45
CA LEU A 515 -30.88 18.72 11.24
C LEU A 515 -30.84 17.97 12.56
N THR A 516 -31.88 17.19 12.83
CA THR A 516 -31.90 16.26 13.95
C THR A 516 -31.19 14.95 13.59
N SER A 517 -30.88 14.12 14.60
CA SER A 517 -30.34 12.77 14.38
C SER A 517 -31.22 11.93 13.45
N SER A 518 -32.55 12.00 13.60
CA SER A 518 -33.48 11.27 12.72
C SER A 518 -33.47 11.80 11.27
N THR A 519 -33.36 13.12 11.08
CA THR A 519 -33.21 13.72 9.75
C THR A 519 -31.90 13.28 9.10
N LEU A 520 -30.77 13.34 9.81
CA LEU A 520 -29.45 12.99 9.29
C LEU A 520 -29.35 11.51 8.86
N ARG A 521 -30.02 10.61 9.59
CA ARG A 521 -30.03 9.16 9.31
C ARG A 521 -31.07 8.75 8.26
N CYS A 522 -32.02 9.62 7.95
CA CYS A 522 -33.06 9.38 6.96
C CYS A 522 -32.46 9.25 5.54
N SER A 523 -32.76 8.14 4.85
CA SER A 523 -32.31 7.87 3.48
C SER A 523 -32.76 8.94 2.49
N GLN A 524 -33.97 9.48 2.66
CA GLN A 524 -34.49 10.54 1.80
C GLN A 524 -33.69 11.84 1.94
N PHE A 525 -33.33 12.23 3.16
CA PHE A 525 -32.47 13.41 3.39
C PHE A 525 -31.09 13.20 2.75
N GLN A 526 -30.46 12.06 3.00
CA GLN A 526 -29.14 11.72 2.45
C GLN A 526 -29.15 11.75 0.92
N LYS A 527 -30.16 11.14 0.28
CA LYS A 527 -30.32 11.22 -1.18
C LYS A 527 -30.49 12.67 -1.65
N SER A 528 -31.28 13.46 -0.92
CA SER A 528 -31.59 14.85 -1.27
C SER A 528 -30.36 15.75 -1.23
N VAL A 529 -29.52 15.67 -0.19
CA VAL A 529 -28.32 16.50 -0.06
C VAL A 529 -27.24 16.15 -1.11
N PHE A 530 -27.07 14.87 -1.43
CA PHE A 530 -26.12 14.45 -2.48
C PHE A 530 -26.60 14.87 -3.88
N CYS A 531 -27.90 14.69 -4.18
CA CYS A 531 -28.50 15.16 -5.43
C CYS A 531 -28.44 16.69 -5.56
N LEU A 532 -28.68 17.43 -4.47
CA LEU A 532 -28.59 18.90 -4.48
C LEU A 532 -27.16 19.34 -4.78
N ARG A 533 -26.16 18.74 -4.12
CA ARG A 533 -24.74 19.06 -4.31
C ARG A 533 -24.30 18.84 -5.76
N GLU A 534 -24.56 17.67 -6.32
CA GLU A 534 -24.20 17.37 -7.71
C GLU A 534 -24.90 18.32 -8.70
N ARG A 535 -26.20 18.56 -8.51
CA ARG A 535 -26.98 19.47 -9.36
C ARG A 535 -26.41 20.88 -9.35
N ASP A 536 -26.19 21.44 -8.16
CA ASP A 536 -25.71 22.82 -8.01
C ASP A 536 -24.30 22.99 -8.59
N LEU A 537 -23.39 22.05 -8.32
CA LEU A 537 -22.03 22.07 -8.88
C LEU A 537 -22.04 21.96 -10.41
N LEU A 538 -22.92 21.14 -10.99
CA LEU A 538 -23.03 21.01 -12.44
C LEU A 538 -23.60 22.27 -13.10
N GLU A 539 -24.61 22.88 -12.47
CA GLU A 539 -25.18 24.16 -12.90
C GLU A 539 -24.15 25.29 -12.84
N ARG A 540 -23.38 25.39 -11.75
CA ARG A 540 -22.28 26.36 -11.59
C ARG A 540 -21.18 26.14 -12.61
N PHE A 541 -20.69 24.91 -12.73
CA PHE A 541 -19.63 24.56 -13.68
C PHE A 541 -20.05 24.91 -15.11
N THR A 542 -21.31 24.65 -15.46
CA THR A 542 -21.84 25.02 -16.77
C THR A 542 -21.90 26.52 -16.96
N SER A 543 -22.32 27.26 -15.94
CA SER A 543 -22.46 28.72 -15.99
C SER A 543 -21.09 29.41 -16.11
N GLU A 544 -20.11 29.01 -15.32
CA GLU A 544 -18.74 29.55 -15.37
C GLU A 544 -18.05 29.23 -16.71
N VAL A 545 -18.22 28.01 -17.24
CA VAL A 545 -17.71 27.68 -18.58
C VAL A 545 -18.38 28.53 -19.66
N ALA A 546 -19.70 28.77 -19.57
CA ALA A 546 -20.40 29.62 -20.53
C ALA A 546 -19.96 31.08 -20.45
N GLU A 547 -19.78 31.62 -19.24
CA GLU A 547 -19.33 32.99 -19.01
C GLU A 547 -17.93 33.21 -19.61
N LEU A 548 -16.98 32.33 -19.30
CA LEU A 548 -15.61 32.47 -19.77
C LEU A 548 -15.50 32.21 -21.29
N GLN A 549 -16.34 31.33 -21.85
CA GLN A 549 -16.43 31.15 -23.30
C GLN A 549 -16.91 32.44 -23.99
N GLY A 550 -17.81 33.19 -23.34
CA GLY A 550 -18.23 34.52 -23.79
C GLY A 550 -17.08 35.55 -23.83
N ARG A 551 -16.00 35.32 -23.08
CA ARG A 551 -14.78 36.16 -23.08
C ARG A 551 -13.78 35.80 -24.19
N GLY A 552 -14.08 34.80 -25.02
CA GLY A 552 -13.27 34.42 -26.19
C GLY A 552 -12.18 33.36 -25.93
N GLU A 553 -12.14 32.79 -24.73
CA GLU A 553 -11.19 31.74 -24.35
C GLU A 553 -11.55 30.36 -24.95
N SER A 554 -10.55 29.52 -25.21
CA SER A 554 -10.78 28.17 -25.71
C SER A 554 -11.38 27.27 -24.63
N ARG A 555 -12.29 26.37 -25.01
CA ARG A 555 -12.99 25.48 -24.07
C ARG A 555 -12.02 24.62 -23.25
N GLU A 556 -10.91 24.23 -23.84
CA GLU A 556 -9.85 23.46 -23.21
C GLU A 556 -9.19 24.27 -22.08
N PHE A 557 -8.89 25.54 -22.34
CA PHE A 557 -8.32 26.45 -21.34
C PHE A 557 -9.32 26.73 -20.21
N LEU A 558 -10.62 26.82 -20.50
CA LEU A 558 -11.66 27.01 -19.48
C LEU A 558 -11.75 25.85 -18.49
N PHE A 559 -11.57 24.62 -18.96
CA PHE A 559 -11.56 23.46 -18.08
C PHE A 559 -10.33 23.43 -17.16
N LEU A 560 -9.20 24.03 -17.59
CA LEU A 560 -8.02 24.18 -16.74
C LEU A 560 -8.24 25.24 -15.66
N LEU A 561 -8.84 26.38 -16.00
CA LEU A 561 -9.13 27.46 -15.05
C LEU A 561 -10.11 27.02 -13.95
N ASN A 562 -11.08 26.17 -14.29
CA ASN A 562 -12.12 25.70 -13.36
C ASN A 562 -11.82 24.32 -12.74
N HIS A 563 -10.54 23.96 -12.57
CA HIS A 563 -10.15 22.63 -12.09
C HIS A 563 -10.75 22.26 -10.73
N GLN A 564 -10.80 23.18 -9.76
CA GLN A 564 -11.33 22.90 -8.42
C GLN A 564 -12.83 22.55 -8.47
N LEU A 565 -13.62 23.33 -9.23
CA LEU A 565 -15.05 23.07 -9.40
C LEU A 565 -15.30 21.79 -10.20
N SER A 566 -14.46 21.51 -11.19
CA SER A 566 -14.45 20.25 -11.95
C SER A 566 -14.20 19.04 -11.06
N GLU A 567 -13.24 19.12 -10.14
CA GLU A 567 -12.95 18.07 -9.18
C GLU A 567 -14.10 17.88 -8.18
N ASP A 568 -14.61 18.97 -7.59
CA ASP A 568 -15.73 18.94 -6.64
C ASP A 568 -16.98 18.29 -7.26
N LEU A 569 -17.31 18.65 -8.52
CA LEU A 569 -18.42 18.07 -9.27
C LEU A 569 -18.22 16.56 -9.51
N SER A 570 -17.02 16.16 -9.89
CA SER A 570 -16.71 14.76 -10.19
C SER A 570 -16.75 13.88 -8.95
N LYS A 571 -16.28 14.41 -7.82
CA LYS A 571 -16.40 13.78 -6.51
C LYS A 571 -17.86 13.70 -6.08
N ALA A 572 -18.65 14.76 -6.23
CA ALA A 572 -20.08 14.76 -5.90
C ALA A 572 -20.86 13.71 -6.70
N PHE A 573 -20.61 13.60 -8.00
CA PHE A 573 -21.18 12.56 -8.86
C PHE A 573 -20.83 11.16 -8.36
N THR A 574 -19.53 10.93 -8.09
CA THR A 574 -19.02 9.63 -7.69
C THR A 574 -19.57 9.19 -6.33
N GLU A 575 -19.54 10.07 -5.34
CA GLU A 575 -20.01 9.77 -3.97
C GLU A 575 -21.54 9.53 -3.94
N LYS A 576 -22.31 10.24 -4.76
CA LYS A 576 -23.75 10.00 -4.93
C LYS A 576 -24.01 8.65 -5.59
N ALA A 577 -23.26 8.29 -6.63
CA ALA A 577 -23.38 6.99 -7.29
C ALA A 577 -23.09 5.85 -6.30
N ILE A 578 -22.04 5.97 -5.48
CA ILE A 578 -21.74 5.00 -4.41
C ILE A 578 -22.89 4.92 -3.40
N LEU A 579 -23.42 6.07 -2.92
CA LEU A 579 -24.56 6.10 -1.98
C LEU A 579 -25.77 5.33 -2.54
N GLN A 580 -26.07 5.52 -3.83
CA GLN A 580 -27.20 4.89 -4.49
C GLN A 580 -27.06 3.36 -4.48
N THR A 581 -25.86 2.81 -4.69
CA THR A 581 -25.66 1.34 -4.65
C THR A 581 -25.96 0.72 -3.29
N VAL A 582 -25.61 1.41 -2.20
CA VAL A 582 -25.90 0.94 -0.83
C VAL A 582 -27.39 1.06 -0.52
N LEU A 583 -28.03 2.16 -0.92
CA LEU A 583 -29.48 2.33 -0.79
C LEU A 583 -30.25 1.22 -1.52
N ASP A 584 -29.81 0.87 -2.73
CA ASP A 584 -30.45 -0.18 -3.54
C ASP A 584 -30.22 -1.58 -2.95
N ALA A 585 -29.06 -1.82 -2.33
CA ALA A 585 -28.79 -3.07 -1.61
C ALA A 585 -29.64 -3.18 -0.34
N GLU A 586 -29.68 -2.13 0.49
CA GLU A 586 -30.46 -2.08 1.73
C GLU A 586 -31.97 -2.23 1.46
N ALA A 587 -32.48 -1.62 0.39
CA ALA A 587 -33.89 -1.71 0.02
C ALA A 587 -34.33 -3.15 -0.29
N LYS A 588 -33.43 -4.00 -0.83
CA LYS A 588 -33.71 -5.39 -1.18
C LYS A 588 -33.66 -6.34 0.02
N LEU A 589 -33.10 -5.92 1.15
CA LEU A 589 -33.00 -6.76 2.33
C LEU A 589 -34.34 -6.82 3.09
N PRO A 590 -34.73 -7.99 3.61
CA PRO A 590 -35.83 -8.07 4.56
C PRO A 590 -35.45 -7.36 5.88
N PRO A 591 -36.44 -6.92 6.68
CA PRO A 591 -36.18 -6.43 8.03
C PRO A 591 -35.38 -7.46 8.86
N GLY A 592 -34.36 -6.99 9.59
CA GLY A 592 -33.49 -7.85 10.40
C GLY A 592 -32.11 -7.22 10.64
N SER A 593 -31.29 -7.87 11.46
CA SER A 593 -30.02 -7.33 11.96
C SER A 593 -29.02 -6.95 10.86
N VAL A 594 -28.96 -7.71 9.76
CA VAL A 594 -28.12 -7.38 8.59
C VAL A 594 -28.54 -6.04 7.97
N LYS A 595 -29.85 -5.81 7.84
CA LYS A 595 -30.39 -4.55 7.29
C LYS A 595 -30.15 -3.39 8.25
N ASP A 596 -30.32 -3.60 9.54
CA ASP A 596 -30.12 -2.57 10.57
C ASP A 596 -28.66 -2.10 10.60
N VAL A 597 -27.71 -3.05 10.62
CA VAL A 597 -26.27 -2.74 10.57
C VAL A 597 -25.88 -2.10 9.24
N LEU A 598 -26.45 -2.54 8.12
CA LEU A 598 -26.22 -1.89 6.83
C LEU A 598 -26.74 -0.44 6.83
N GLY A 599 -27.87 -0.16 7.49
CA GLY A 599 -28.40 1.19 7.68
C GLY A 599 -27.48 2.09 8.52
N LEU A 600 -26.81 1.55 9.53
CA LEU A 600 -25.76 2.26 10.30
C LEU A 600 -24.56 2.57 9.42
N VAL A 601 -24.08 1.58 8.66
CA VAL A 601 -22.96 1.72 7.71
C VAL A 601 -23.28 2.76 6.64
N ARG A 602 -24.47 2.71 6.02
CA ARG A 602 -24.94 3.73 5.06
C ARG A 602 -24.93 5.11 5.69
N SER A 603 -25.49 5.24 6.89
CA SER A 603 -25.57 6.53 7.57
C SER A 603 -24.19 7.08 7.90
N MET A 604 -23.26 6.23 8.36
CA MET A 604 -21.87 6.61 8.57
C MET A 604 -21.23 7.06 7.25
N TYR A 605 -21.37 6.29 6.16
CA TYR A 605 -20.84 6.66 4.83
C TYR A 605 -21.38 8.02 4.35
N ALA A 606 -22.70 8.23 4.44
CA ALA A 606 -23.32 9.46 4.00
C ALA A 606 -22.79 10.64 4.82
N LEU A 607 -22.84 10.55 6.15
CA LEU A 607 -22.48 11.66 7.03
C LEU A 607 -20.98 11.96 7.04
N ILE A 608 -20.11 10.93 6.98
CA ILE A 608 -18.66 11.19 6.88
C ILE A 608 -18.31 11.87 5.56
N SER A 609 -18.99 11.53 4.47
CA SER A 609 -18.77 12.17 3.17
C SER A 609 -19.23 13.64 3.20
N LEU A 610 -20.27 13.95 3.99
CA LEU A 610 -20.68 15.34 4.22
C LEU A 610 -19.69 16.12 5.10
N GLU A 611 -19.12 15.48 6.12
CA GLU A 611 -18.20 16.14 7.04
C GLU A 611 -16.83 16.43 6.42
N GLU A 612 -16.31 15.51 5.60
CA GLU A 612 -14.97 15.61 5.01
C GLU A 612 -14.91 16.49 3.76
N ASP A 613 -16.06 16.83 3.19
CA ASP A 613 -16.11 17.53 1.92
C ASP A 613 -16.32 19.05 2.08
N PRO A 614 -15.28 19.88 1.85
CA PRO A 614 -15.38 21.31 2.05
C PRO A 614 -16.31 22.00 1.05
N SER A 615 -16.65 21.35 -0.08
CA SER A 615 -17.53 21.93 -1.11
C SER A 615 -18.94 22.22 -0.55
N LEU A 616 -19.38 21.47 0.47
CA LEU A 616 -20.68 21.68 1.09
C LEU A 616 -20.80 23.03 1.80
N LEU A 617 -19.74 23.47 2.48
CA LEU A 617 -19.66 24.80 3.07
C LEU A 617 -19.33 25.86 2.02
N ARG A 618 -18.35 25.58 1.13
CA ARG A 618 -17.87 26.51 0.10
C ARG A 618 -18.99 27.05 -0.78
N TYR A 619 -19.95 26.18 -1.15
CA TYR A 619 -21.05 26.53 -2.04
C TYR A 619 -22.39 26.69 -1.32
N GLY A 620 -22.41 26.63 0.02
CA GLY A 620 -23.60 26.92 0.84
C GLY A 620 -24.67 25.83 0.83
N HIS A 621 -24.30 24.57 0.56
CA HIS A 621 -25.21 23.42 0.65
C HIS A 621 -25.61 23.10 2.09
N LEU A 622 -24.67 23.29 3.03
CA LEU A 622 -24.89 23.16 4.47
C LEU A 622 -24.41 24.43 5.17
N SER A 623 -25.11 24.86 6.21
CA SER A 623 -24.62 25.92 7.08
C SER A 623 -23.53 25.40 8.04
N ARG A 624 -22.86 26.33 8.73
CA ARG A 624 -21.87 25.99 9.76
C ARG A 624 -22.48 25.14 10.89
N ASP A 625 -23.72 25.43 11.28
CA ASP A 625 -24.42 24.71 12.35
C ASP A 625 -24.78 23.29 11.88
N ASN A 626 -25.27 23.16 10.64
CA ASN A 626 -25.56 21.85 10.03
C ASN A 626 -24.31 20.96 9.99
N VAL A 627 -23.13 21.51 9.64
CA VAL A 627 -21.86 20.75 9.67
C VAL A 627 -21.47 20.36 11.10
N GLY A 628 -21.71 21.25 12.07
CA GLY A 628 -21.55 20.93 13.49
C GLY A 628 -22.41 19.75 13.94
N ASP A 629 -23.65 19.67 13.47
CA ASP A 629 -24.57 18.58 13.81
C ASP A 629 -24.20 17.27 13.10
N VAL A 630 -23.77 17.32 11.84
CA VAL A 630 -23.20 16.16 11.13
C VAL A 630 -22.02 15.58 11.91
N ARG A 631 -21.06 16.42 12.33
CA ARG A 631 -19.88 15.98 13.11
C ARG A 631 -20.24 15.31 14.43
N LYS A 632 -21.22 15.85 15.16
CA LYS A 632 -21.72 15.24 16.41
C LYS A 632 -22.34 13.87 16.12
N GLU A 633 -23.13 13.77 15.05
CA GLU A 633 -23.82 12.53 14.70
C GLU A 633 -22.85 11.44 14.24
N VAL A 634 -21.82 11.80 13.47
CA VAL A 634 -20.73 10.88 13.10
C VAL A 634 -20.01 10.32 14.33
N SER A 635 -19.84 11.15 15.38
CA SER A 635 -19.25 10.68 16.64
C SER A 635 -20.16 9.66 17.36
N LYS A 636 -21.49 9.83 17.32
CA LYS A 636 -22.44 8.84 17.84
C LYS A 636 -22.42 7.54 17.04
N LEU A 637 -22.40 7.64 15.71
CA LEU A 637 -22.32 6.48 14.82
C LEU A 637 -21.02 5.68 15.03
N CYS A 638 -19.92 6.32 15.43
CA CYS A 638 -18.70 5.59 15.82
C CYS A 638 -18.97 4.68 17.03
N GLY A 639 -19.63 5.19 18.07
CA GLY A 639 -19.99 4.40 19.25
C GLY A 639 -20.99 3.28 18.94
N GLU A 640 -21.93 3.51 18.03
CA GLU A 640 -22.93 2.50 17.62
C GLU A 640 -22.34 1.42 16.69
N LEU A 641 -21.34 1.76 15.85
CA LEU A 641 -20.65 0.79 15.00
C LEU A 641 -19.60 -0.03 15.75
N ARG A 642 -19.04 0.50 16.84
CA ARG A 642 -18.02 -0.17 17.67
C ARG A 642 -18.37 -1.62 18.05
N PRO A 643 -19.57 -1.95 18.60
CA PRO A 643 -19.92 -3.33 18.94
C PRO A 643 -20.04 -4.27 17.73
N HIS A 644 -20.15 -3.72 16.52
CA HIS A 644 -20.24 -4.51 15.28
C HIS A 644 -18.91 -4.66 14.55
N ALA A 645 -17.84 -3.99 15.03
CA ALA A 645 -16.58 -3.86 14.29
C ALA A 645 -15.95 -5.23 13.95
N LEU A 646 -15.96 -6.19 14.88
CA LEU A 646 -15.42 -7.53 14.65
C LEU A 646 -16.23 -8.29 13.58
N ALA A 647 -17.55 -8.32 13.73
CA ALA A 647 -18.45 -8.99 12.80
C ALA A 647 -18.37 -8.38 11.38
N LEU A 648 -18.23 -7.05 11.30
CA LEU A 648 -18.05 -6.34 10.03
C LEU A 648 -16.76 -6.79 9.33
N VAL A 649 -15.60 -6.75 10.00
CA VAL A 649 -14.36 -7.18 9.34
C VAL A 649 -14.30 -8.70 9.07
N ALA A 650 -14.95 -9.52 9.90
CA ALA A 650 -15.10 -10.95 9.64
C ALA A 650 -15.95 -11.21 8.38
N SER A 651 -16.88 -10.31 8.04
CA SER A 651 -17.74 -10.44 6.86
C SER A 651 -16.99 -10.21 5.55
N PHE A 652 -15.75 -9.73 5.58
CA PHE A 652 -14.92 -9.62 4.38
C PHE A 652 -14.51 -10.98 3.81
N GLY A 653 -14.67 -12.07 4.55
CA GLY A 653 -14.40 -13.41 4.04
C GLY A 653 -12.94 -13.68 3.69
N ILE A 654 -12.01 -12.90 4.25
CA ILE A 654 -10.57 -13.13 4.12
C ILE A 654 -10.19 -14.20 5.15
N PRO A 655 -9.64 -15.35 4.75
CA PRO A 655 -9.25 -16.37 5.71
C PRO A 655 -8.15 -15.85 6.64
N ASP A 656 -8.16 -16.29 7.89
CA ASP A 656 -7.22 -15.88 8.93
C ASP A 656 -5.76 -15.99 8.50
N ALA A 657 -5.43 -17.03 7.71
CA ALA A 657 -4.10 -17.25 7.17
C ALA A 657 -3.60 -16.11 6.27
N PHE A 658 -4.49 -15.33 5.65
CA PHE A 658 -4.14 -14.19 4.81
C PHE A 658 -4.18 -12.86 5.58
N LEU A 659 -4.56 -12.88 6.86
CA LEU A 659 -4.37 -11.72 7.73
C LEU A 659 -2.93 -11.70 8.27
N SER A 660 -2.66 -10.75 9.14
CA SER A 660 -1.36 -10.62 9.81
C SER A 660 -1.38 -11.33 11.18
N PRO A 661 -0.23 -11.85 11.66
CA PRO A 661 -0.12 -12.40 13.01
C PRO A 661 -0.62 -11.47 14.12
N ILE A 662 -0.49 -10.14 13.96
CA ILE A 662 -1.00 -9.18 14.96
C ILE A 662 -2.53 -9.06 14.98
N ALA A 663 -3.24 -9.59 13.98
CA ALA A 663 -4.70 -9.70 14.03
C ALA A 663 -5.19 -10.78 15.01
N PHE A 664 -4.26 -11.55 15.59
CA PHE A 664 -4.50 -12.62 16.55
C PHE A 664 -3.63 -12.41 17.80
N ASN A 665 -3.07 -13.48 18.38
CA ASN A 665 -2.22 -13.43 19.56
C ASN A 665 -0.89 -12.72 19.28
N TRP A 666 -0.93 -11.39 19.25
CA TRP A 666 0.22 -10.54 18.95
C TRP A 666 1.32 -10.63 20.02
N VAL A 667 0.99 -11.07 21.24
CA VAL A 667 1.97 -11.33 22.30
C VAL A 667 2.80 -12.56 21.94
N GLU A 668 2.13 -13.69 21.66
CA GLU A 668 2.81 -14.93 21.27
C GLU A 668 3.55 -14.80 19.93
N ALA A 669 2.97 -14.09 18.96
CA ALA A 669 3.61 -13.82 17.67
C ALA A 669 4.94 -13.05 17.80
N ASN A 670 5.10 -12.26 18.86
CA ASN A 670 6.32 -11.51 19.18
C ASN A 670 7.14 -12.13 20.32
N ALA A 671 6.69 -13.24 20.91
CA ALA A 671 7.45 -13.91 21.96
C ALA A 671 8.69 -14.60 21.37
N CYS A 672 9.80 -14.58 22.13
CA CYS A 672 11.00 -15.34 21.78
C CYS A 672 10.68 -16.84 21.83
N THR A 673 10.42 -17.44 20.68
CA THR A 673 10.42 -18.90 20.56
C THR A 673 11.88 -19.38 20.66
N ALA A 674 12.18 -20.23 21.64
CA ALA A 674 13.51 -20.84 21.84
C ALA A 674 14.05 -21.52 20.56
N PHE A 675 13.17 -21.85 19.61
CA PHE A 675 13.49 -22.39 18.29
C PHE A 675 14.34 -21.45 17.41
N SER A 676 14.22 -20.13 17.57
CA SER A 676 15.00 -19.17 16.77
C SER A 676 16.48 -19.15 17.16
N PHE A 677 16.82 -19.41 18.41
CA PHE A 677 18.21 -19.51 18.87
C PHE A 677 18.91 -20.76 18.31
N VAL A 678 18.20 -21.89 18.26
CA VAL A 678 18.73 -23.16 17.73
C VAL A 678 18.92 -23.11 16.21
N THR A 679 18.04 -22.42 15.49
CA THR A 679 18.08 -22.32 14.01
C THR A 679 19.19 -21.37 13.52
N LEU A 680 19.49 -20.30 14.27
CA LEU A 680 20.60 -19.39 13.98
C LEU A 680 21.97 -20.06 14.22
N LEU A 681 22.09 -20.88 15.27
CA LEU A 681 23.31 -21.64 15.56
C LEU A 681 23.55 -22.76 14.54
N THR A 682 22.50 -23.48 14.12
CA THR A 682 22.62 -24.56 13.11
C THR A 682 22.97 -24.04 11.72
N ASN A 683 22.41 -22.92 11.28
CA ASN A 683 22.76 -22.33 9.97
C ASN A 683 24.16 -21.69 9.94
N LYS A 684 24.65 -21.19 11.07
CA LYS A 684 26.04 -20.73 11.20
C LYS A 684 27.01 -21.91 11.12
N HIS A 685 26.71 -23.01 11.83
CA HIS A 685 27.50 -24.24 11.77
C HIS A 685 27.45 -24.96 10.42
N LEU A 686 26.34 -24.90 9.67
CA LEU A 686 26.27 -25.46 8.32
C LEU A 686 27.13 -24.66 7.31
N ARG A 687 27.14 -23.32 7.41
CA ARG A 687 28.00 -22.45 6.58
C ARG A 687 29.48 -22.54 6.96
N GLU A 688 29.79 -22.87 8.20
CA GLU A 688 31.16 -23.17 8.65
C GLU A 688 31.59 -24.58 8.19
N ARG A 689 30.70 -25.58 8.22
CA ARG A 689 30.96 -26.94 7.69
C ARG A 689 31.25 -26.97 6.19
N GLU A 690 30.60 -26.13 5.38
CA GLU A 690 30.90 -26.05 3.95
C GLU A 690 32.26 -25.36 3.67
N ARG A 691 32.69 -24.45 4.55
CA ARG A 691 34.03 -23.84 4.50
C ARG A 691 35.13 -24.80 4.95
N ASP A 692 34.86 -25.65 5.94
CA ASP A 692 35.85 -26.57 6.50
C ASP A 692 35.99 -27.90 5.73
N ARG A 693 34.97 -28.31 4.96
CA ARG A 693 35.07 -29.47 4.04
C ARG A 693 36.12 -29.29 2.95
N GLY A 694 36.50 -28.04 2.64
CA GLY A 694 37.59 -27.76 1.71
C GLY A 694 39.00 -27.96 2.30
N ARG A 695 39.16 -28.24 3.60
CA ARG A 695 40.45 -28.03 4.28
C ARG A 695 40.98 -29.10 5.23
N MET A 696 40.46 -30.33 5.27
CA MET A 696 41.05 -31.38 6.12
C MET A 696 41.26 -32.71 5.39
N LYS A 697 42.48 -32.87 4.86
CA LYS A 697 43.20 -34.16 4.83
C LYS A 697 44.16 -34.17 6.05
N ASN A 698 43.96 -35.13 6.95
CA ASN A 698 44.94 -35.77 7.87
C ASN A 698 44.39 -35.96 9.30
N GLY A 699 44.09 -37.23 9.64
CA GLY A 699 44.58 -37.90 10.86
C GLY A 699 44.24 -37.39 12.26
N GLY A 700 43.21 -36.58 12.48
CA GLY A 700 42.82 -36.13 13.83
C GLY A 700 41.87 -37.10 14.53
N GLU A 701 42.17 -37.49 15.78
CA GLU A 701 41.27 -38.25 16.66
C GLU A 701 39.88 -37.59 16.76
N LYS A 702 38.82 -38.40 16.68
CA LYS A 702 37.42 -37.96 16.73
C LYS A 702 37.14 -37.26 18.07
N LYS A 703 36.67 -36.00 18.02
CA LYS A 703 36.24 -35.25 19.21
C LYS A 703 34.91 -35.80 19.74
N ILE A 704 34.73 -35.81 21.06
CA ILE A 704 33.45 -36.15 21.71
C ILE A 704 32.35 -35.20 21.25
N THR A 705 31.20 -35.74 20.83
CA THR A 705 30.04 -34.91 20.52
C THR A 705 29.27 -34.56 21.80
N VAL A 706 28.42 -33.54 21.73
CA VAL A 706 27.59 -33.13 22.87
C VAL A 706 26.63 -34.25 23.27
N GLU A 707 26.10 -34.97 22.29
CA GLU A 707 25.22 -36.12 22.50
C GLU A 707 25.95 -37.25 23.23
N GLU A 708 27.17 -37.60 22.79
CA GLU A 708 28.01 -38.63 23.43
C GLU A 708 28.37 -38.25 24.89
N TYR A 709 28.60 -36.96 25.18
CA TYR A 709 28.86 -36.47 26.54
C TYR A 709 27.59 -36.46 27.42
N VAL A 710 26.45 -36.05 26.88
CA VAL A 710 25.16 -36.06 27.61
C VAL A 710 24.72 -37.49 27.93
N GLU A 711 24.95 -38.42 27.00
CA GLU A 711 24.68 -39.85 27.23
C GLU A 711 25.59 -40.44 28.31
N PHE A 712 26.87 -40.03 28.35
CA PHE A 712 27.79 -40.36 29.44
C PHE A 712 27.27 -39.86 30.80
N CYS A 713 26.89 -38.58 30.90
CA CYS A 713 26.36 -37.99 32.14
C CYS A 713 25.08 -38.67 32.64
N ASN A 714 24.20 -39.10 31.74
CA ASN A 714 22.90 -39.67 32.11
C ASN A 714 22.96 -41.17 32.42
N SER A 715 23.85 -41.91 31.76
CA SER A 715 23.90 -43.38 31.86
C SER A 715 24.88 -43.89 32.91
N GLY A 716 25.81 -43.06 33.37
CA GLY A 716 26.70 -43.33 34.50
C GLY A 716 27.64 -44.53 34.37
N ASN A 717 27.63 -45.29 33.25
CA ASN A 717 28.65 -46.28 32.84
C ASN A 717 28.27 -47.14 31.60
N SER A 718 27.23 -46.82 30.82
CA SER A 718 26.75 -47.76 29.77
C SER A 718 27.44 -47.67 28.40
N ILE A 719 28.51 -46.88 28.26
CA ILE A 719 29.26 -46.73 26.98
C ILE A 719 30.75 -46.97 27.23
N HIS A 720 31.34 -47.90 26.48
CA HIS A 720 32.79 -48.13 26.50
C HIS A 720 33.55 -46.98 25.83
N PHE A 721 33.82 -45.91 26.58
CA PHE A 721 34.70 -44.84 26.13
C PHE A 721 36.16 -45.28 26.11
N THR A 722 36.94 -44.75 25.16
CA THR A 722 38.40 -44.94 25.10
C THR A 722 39.10 -43.97 26.07
N ILE A 723 40.37 -44.24 26.39
CA ILE A 723 41.20 -43.32 27.21
C ILE A 723 41.28 -41.92 26.58
N ALA A 724 41.20 -41.81 25.25
CA ALA A 724 41.20 -40.53 24.55
C ALA A 724 39.92 -39.72 24.83
N TYR A 725 38.76 -40.38 24.91
CA TYR A 725 37.49 -39.74 25.25
C TYR A 725 37.45 -39.28 26.71
N LEU A 726 37.87 -40.13 27.64
CA LEU A 726 37.93 -39.78 29.07
C LEU A 726 38.90 -38.61 29.33
N ASN A 727 40.03 -38.57 28.61
CA ASN A 727 40.93 -37.43 28.67
C ASN A 727 40.35 -36.14 28.06
N GLN A 728 39.41 -36.24 27.11
CA GLN A 728 38.67 -35.07 26.63
C GLN A 728 37.67 -34.58 27.69
N ILE A 729 37.04 -35.48 28.45
CA ILE A 729 36.16 -35.13 29.58
C ILE A 729 36.95 -34.45 30.70
N LEU A 730 38.06 -35.04 31.16
CA LEU A 730 38.95 -34.41 32.15
C LEU A 730 39.37 -33.00 31.71
N HIS A 731 39.69 -32.83 30.43
CA HIS A 731 40.08 -31.54 29.87
C HIS A 731 38.93 -30.52 29.86
N LEU A 732 37.70 -30.92 29.53
CA LEU A 732 36.51 -30.05 29.61
C LEU A 732 36.28 -29.52 31.02
N HIS A 733 36.64 -30.32 32.02
CA HIS A 733 36.55 -29.99 33.44
C HIS A 733 37.77 -29.26 34.00
N GLY A 734 38.69 -28.83 33.13
CA GLY A 734 39.86 -28.04 33.51
C GLY A 734 41.05 -28.85 34.04
N PHE A 735 40.97 -30.19 34.03
CA PHE A 735 42.07 -31.05 34.45
C PHE A 735 43.07 -31.30 33.32
N ARG A 736 44.33 -31.54 33.69
CA ARG A 736 45.36 -31.94 32.72
C ARG A 736 45.13 -33.37 32.24
N LYS A 737 45.38 -33.60 30.95
CA LYS A 737 45.32 -34.94 30.36
C LYS A 737 46.28 -35.89 31.08
N LEU A 738 45.74 -37.04 31.44
CA LEU A 738 46.45 -38.15 32.06
C LEU A 738 47.01 -39.05 30.95
N HIS A 739 48.25 -38.76 30.55
CA HIS A 739 48.97 -39.54 29.55
C HIS A 739 49.65 -40.76 30.19
N LYS A 740 49.57 -41.92 29.53
CA LYS A 740 50.25 -43.19 29.92
C LYS A 740 49.74 -43.89 31.20
N LEU A 741 48.60 -43.48 31.75
CA LEU A 741 47.95 -44.16 32.88
C LEU A 741 47.00 -45.27 32.42
N GLN A 742 46.83 -46.30 33.25
CA GLN A 742 45.90 -47.40 32.95
C GLN A 742 44.46 -46.88 32.91
N LYS A 743 43.63 -47.42 31.99
CA LYS A 743 42.26 -46.97 31.74
C LYS A 743 41.45 -46.78 33.02
N LYS A 744 41.55 -47.74 33.94
CA LYS A 744 40.86 -47.76 35.23
C LYS A 744 41.14 -46.51 36.09
N ILE A 745 42.37 -46.00 36.07
CA ILE A 745 42.77 -44.80 36.83
C ILE A 745 42.15 -43.54 36.20
N VAL A 746 42.03 -43.50 34.88
CA VAL A 746 41.42 -42.37 34.16
C VAL A 746 39.89 -42.38 34.32
N GLU A 747 39.27 -43.57 34.37
CA GLU A 747 37.86 -43.75 34.71
C GLU A 747 37.57 -43.30 36.14
N GLU A 748 38.32 -43.80 37.14
CA GLU A 748 38.18 -43.36 38.54
C GLU A 748 38.37 -41.85 38.71
N ALA A 749 39.30 -41.25 37.95
CA ALA A 749 39.50 -39.81 37.96
C ALA A 749 38.28 -39.06 37.39
N VAL A 750 37.68 -39.52 36.30
CA VAL A 750 36.46 -38.92 35.73
C VAL A 750 35.25 -39.12 36.64
N ASP A 751 35.09 -40.31 37.22
CA ASP A 751 34.00 -40.64 38.14
C ASP A 751 34.06 -39.82 39.44
N SER A 752 35.26 -39.35 39.82
CA SER A 752 35.45 -38.45 40.96
C SER A 752 35.10 -36.97 40.67
N LEU A 753 34.78 -36.62 39.40
CA LEU A 753 34.40 -35.27 39.01
C LEU A 753 32.88 -35.06 39.11
N ASP A 754 32.47 -33.89 39.61
CA ASP A 754 31.12 -33.39 39.39
C ASP A 754 30.97 -32.97 37.92
N LEU A 755 30.37 -33.84 37.10
CA LEU A 755 30.21 -33.62 35.68
C LEU A 755 29.24 -32.45 35.39
N LEU A 756 29.58 -31.65 34.38
CA LEU A 756 28.85 -30.46 33.99
C LEU A 756 27.58 -30.91 33.30
N ASP A 757 26.44 -30.61 33.90
CA ASP A 757 25.13 -30.86 33.30
C ASP A 757 24.84 -29.82 32.21
N LEU A 758 25.11 -30.19 30.96
CA LEU A 758 24.87 -29.32 29.79
C LEU A 758 23.38 -29.04 29.54
N SER A 759 22.46 -29.74 30.23
CA SER A 759 21.01 -29.48 30.16
C SER A 759 20.55 -28.36 31.09
N ARG A 760 21.44 -27.88 31.97
CA ARG A 760 21.14 -26.74 32.85
C ARG A 760 21.49 -25.42 32.17
N SER A 761 20.47 -24.83 31.54
CA SER A 761 20.34 -23.37 31.59
C SER A 761 20.41 -22.96 33.07
N THR A 762 21.40 -22.13 33.42
CA THR A 762 21.60 -21.61 34.79
C THR A 762 20.50 -20.65 35.25
N LEU A 763 19.44 -20.46 34.47
CA LEU A 763 18.25 -19.70 34.82
C LEU A 763 17.12 -20.63 35.28
N LYS A 764 17.30 -21.29 36.43
CA LYS A 764 16.20 -21.72 37.32
C LYS A 764 16.75 -22.21 38.66
N GLN A 765 17.20 -21.28 39.49
CA GLN A 765 17.01 -21.33 40.93
C GLN A 765 17.21 -19.93 41.48
N VAL A 766 16.10 -19.31 41.88
CA VAL A 766 16.12 -18.09 42.69
C VAL A 766 16.59 -18.51 44.08
N THR A 767 17.80 -18.10 44.44
CA THR A 767 18.16 -17.83 45.83
C THR A 767 18.76 -16.43 45.87
N ASP A 768 18.12 -15.58 46.67
CA ASP A 768 18.41 -14.16 46.84
C ASP A 768 19.86 -13.89 47.26
N SER A 769 20.73 -13.67 46.27
CA SER A 769 21.98 -12.96 46.43
C SER A 769 22.49 -12.55 45.05
N SER A 770 22.15 -11.34 44.60
CA SER A 770 22.99 -10.63 43.64
C SER A 770 24.16 -10.03 44.42
N PRO A 771 25.41 -10.47 44.19
CA PRO A 771 26.57 -9.73 44.63
C PRO A 771 26.85 -8.61 43.62
N SER A 772 26.83 -7.39 44.14
CA SER A 772 27.60 -6.24 43.69
C SER A 772 27.33 -5.67 42.30
N SER A 773 27.00 -4.39 42.32
CA SER A 773 27.58 -3.37 41.45
C SER A 773 29.02 -3.69 41.03
N SER A 774 29.20 -4.36 39.90
CA SER A 774 30.43 -4.33 39.12
C SER A 774 30.23 -3.28 38.03
N SER A 775 30.87 -2.13 38.17
CA SER A 775 30.93 -1.15 37.08
C SER A 775 31.80 -1.71 35.96
N LEU A 776 31.18 -2.13 34.86
CA LEU A 776 31.91 -2.41 33.62
C LEU A 776 32.44 -1.09 33.07
N THR A 777 33.71 -1.09 32.68
CA THR A 777 34.30 0.03 31.98
C THR A 777 33.77 0.08 30.54
N LEU A 778 33.78 1.27 29.93
CA LEU A 778 33.32 1.44 28.55
C LEU A 778 34.10 0.54 27.57
N ASP A 779 35.38 0.31 27.84
CA ASP A 779 36.25 -0.54 27.01
C ASP A 779 35.90 -2.03 27.12
N GLU A 780 35.48 -2.51 28.30
CA GLU A 780 34.99 -3.89 28.48
C GLU A 780 33.67 -4.11 27.74
N VAL A 781 32.77 -3.13 27.79
CA VAL A 781 31.51 -3.18 27.05
C VAL A 781 31.76 -3.17 25.53
N ILE A 782 32.69 -2.35 25.04
CA ILE A 782 33.06 -2.31 23.62
C ILE A 782 33.70 -3.64 23.19
N SER A 783 34.64 -4.18 23.98
CA SER A 783 35.31 -5.45 23.70
C SER A 783 34.33 -6.62 23.66
N ASP A 784 33.36 -6.67 24.58
CA ASP A 784 32.34 -7.72 24.62
C ASP A 784 31.40 -7.64 23.41
N ILE A 785 31.02 -6.43 23.00
CA ILE A 785 30.18 -6.21 21.81
C ILE A 785 30.93 -6.58 20.51
N GLU A 786 32.22 -6.25 20.42
CA GLU A 786 33.07 -6.64 19.28
C GLU A 786 33.27 -8.17 19.22
N ALA A 787 33.47 -8.82 20.38
CA ALA A 787 33.56 -10.27 20.47
C ALA A 787 32.25 -10.97 20.03
N LEU A 788 31.11 -10.33 20.25
CA LEU A 788 29.79 -10.81 19.79
C LEU A 788 29.54 -10.59 18.28
N LYS A 789 30.40 -9.86 17.57
CA LYS A 789 30.26 -9.50 16.14
C LYS A 789 28.89 -8.91 15.81
N TRP A 790 28.35 -8.08 16.71
CA TRP A 790 27.02 -7.51 16.60
C TRP A 790 27.05 -6.29 15.65
N GLN A 791 26.59 -6.44 14.40
CA GLN A 791 26.72 -5.40 13.35
C GLN A 791 25.42 -4.62 13.02
N GLU A 792 24.36 -4.73 13.83
CA GLU A 792 23.03 -4.17 13.47
C GLU A 792 22.70 -2.78 14.06
N CYS A 793 23.63 -2.06 14.69
CA CYS A 793 23.34 -0.68 15.12
C CYS A 793 24.57 0.24 15.18
N CYS A 794 24.48 1.42 14.56
CA CYS A 794 25.46 2.50 14.71
C CYS A 794 25.15 3.30 15.98
N PHE A 795 25.88 3.05 17.07
CA PHE A 795 25.71 3.82 18.31
C PHE A 795 26.37 5.20 18.19
N THR A 796 25.63 6.28 18.49
CA THR A 796 26.16 7.66 18.49
C THR A 796 26.43 8.23 19.89
N SER A 797 25.97 7.58 20.97
CA SER A 797 26.40 7.87 22.36
C SER A 797 25.99 6.75 23.34
N LEU A 798 26.66 6.67 24.48
CA LEU A 798 26.42 5.70 25.57
C LEU A 798 26.45 6.45 26.90
N GLN A 799 25.39 6.35 27.72
CA GLN A 799 25.27 7.06 29.00
C GLN A 799 25.22 6.06 30.17
N ILE A 800 26.15 6.18 31.12
CA ILE A 800 26.24 5.32 32.31
C ILE A 800 25.52 6.02 33.47
N ILE A 801 24.52 5.36 34.06
CA ILE A 801 23.77 5.88 35.22
C ILE A 801 24.22 5.09 36.47
N ASN A 802 25.03 5.71 37.32
CA ASN A 802 25.36 5.15 38.64
C ASN A 802 24.33 5.60 39.68
N SER A 803 23.74 4.64 40.39
CA SER A 803 22.78 4.89 41.48
C SER A 803 23.49 5.06 42.84
N GLN A 804 23.45 6.30 43.34
CA GLN A 804 23.52 6.78 44.74
C GLN A 804 24.87 6.91 45.48
N GLU A 805 25.14 8.13 45.98
CA GLU A 805 25.25 8.46 47.43
C GLU A 805 25.29 10.01 47.60
N THR A 806 24.25 10.64 48.18
CA THR A 806 24.04 11.09 49.58
C THR A 806 24.38 12.56 49.86
N THR A 807 23.40 13.27 50.44
CA THR A 807 23.49 14.59 51.08
C THR A 807 24.27 14.54 52.40
N PRO A 808 24.94 15.66 52.77
CA PRO A 808 25.10 16.02 54.18
C PRO A 808 24.52 17.41 54.52
N SER A 809 24.06 17.50 55.76
CA SER A 809 23.43 18.62 56.48
C SER A 809 24.34 19.83 56.79
N GLU A 810 23.68 20.93 57.17
CA GLU A 810 24.16 22.27 57.57
C GLU A 810 25.32 22.34 58.60
N ILE A 811 26.15 23.40 58.53
CA ILE A 811 26.30 24.51 59.52
C ILE A 811 27.45 25.45 59.10
N SER A 812 27.17 26.74 58.82
CA SER A 812 27.75 27.92 59.52
C SER A 812 27.41 29.26 58.81
N LYS A 813 26.65 30.12 59.49
CA LYS A 813 26.56 31.60 59.32
C LYS A 813 27.91 32.27 59.73
N PRO A 814 28.23 33.58 59.49
CA PRO A 814 27.29 34.71 59.48
C PRO A 814 27.60 36.01 58.65
N LYS A 815 26.58 36.91 58.67
CA LYS A 815 26.58 38.40 58.67
C LYS A 815 26.45 39.24 57.37
N GLN A 816 25.24 39.78 57.23
CA GLN A 816 24.84 41.21 57.15
C GLN A 816 25.47 42.18 56.12
N LYS A 817 24.60 42.74 55.26
CA LYS A 817 24.21 44.17 55.06
C LYS A 817 23.46 44.25 53.71
N SER A 818 22.46 45.08 53.41
CA SER A 818 21.63 46.05 54.11
C SER A 818 20.53 46.51 53.13
N ASN A 819 19.38 46.93 53.67
CA ASN A 819 18.19 47.51 53.04
C ASN A 819 18.37 48.54 51.90
N LYS A 820 17.38 48.58 50.97
CA LYS A 820 16.59 49.77 50.52
C LYS A 820 15.40 49.30 49.64
N ARG A 821 14.16 49.26 50.16
CA ARG A 821 13.02 50.25 50.04
C ARG A 821 12.53 50.53 48.61
N LYS A 822 11.31 50.05 48.25
CA LYS A 822 9.97 50.74 48.17
C LYS A 822 9.88 51.80 47.05
N LYS A 823 9.00 51.71 46.02
CA LYS A 823 7.52 51.66 45.87
C LYS A 823 6.95 53.03 45.43
N ALA A 824 6.05 52.98 44.42
CA ALA A 824 5.07 54.00 43.97
C ALA A 824 5.62 55.20 43.15
N THR A 825 4.91 55.78 42.16
CA THR A 825 3.52 56.29 42.26
C THR A 825 2.92 56.72 40.89
N MET A 826 1.59 56.52 40.74
CA MET A 826 0.53 57.28 39.98
C MET A 826 0.59 57.45 38.44
N LYS A 827 -0.44 57.10 37.65
CA LYS A 827 -1.90 57.49 37.50
C LYS A 827 -2.14 58.66 36.51
N LYS A 828 -2.90 58.37 35.44
CA LYS A 828 -3.95 59.16 34.72
C LYS A 828 -4.25 58.40 33.40
N SER A 829 -5.40 57.80 33.08
CA SER A 829 -6.84 58.16 33.06
C SER A 829 -7.25 59.13 31.93
N LEU A 830 -8.38 58.76 31.27
CA LEU A 830 -9.29 59.48 30.34
C LEU A 830 -9.13 59.05 28.87
N ASN A 831 -10.09 58.27 28.32
CA ASN A 831 -11.42 58.63 27.76
C ASN A 831 -11.33 59.27 26.36
N THR A 832 -11.86 58.62 25.31
CA THR A 832 -13.17 58.94 24.67
C THR A 832 -13.39 58.19 23.34
N ASN A 833 -14.60 57.63 23.24
CA ASN A 833 -15.46 57.18 22.14
C ASN A 833 -15.33 57.69 20.67
N PHE A 834 -16.02 56.91 19.81
CA PHE A 834 -16.56 57.15 18.44
C PHE A 834 -15.52 57.21 17.31
N GLY A 835 -15.71 56.66 16.11
CA GLY A 835 -16.83 55.99 15.43
C GLY A 835 -16.44 55.81 13.95
N ASP A 836 -17.04 54.81 13.31
CA ASP A 836 -17.29 54.60 11.88
C ASP A 836 -16.24 54.75 10.75
N GLU A 837 -16.28 53.70 9.92
CA GLU A 837 -16.30 53.63 8.46
C GLU A 837 -15.11 54.03 7.56
N ASN A 838 -14.74 53.01 6.78
CA ASN A 838 -14.45 52.97 5.34
C ASN A 838 -13.16 53.53 4.72
N ASP A 839 -12.64 52.63 3.89
CA ASP A 839 -12.02 52.81 2.58
C ASP A 839 -10.51 53.04 2.38
N ASN A 840 -9.98 52.10 1.59
CA ASN A 840 -9.00 52.21 0.51
C ASN A 840 -7.63 52.89 0.75
N THR A 841 -6.61 52.04 0.67
CA THR A 841 -5.50 52.08 -0.31
C THR A 841 -4.89 53.45 -0.64
N MET A 842 -3.64 53.71 -0.21
CA MET A 842 -2.42 53.77 -1.06
C MET A 842 -1.22 54.41 -0.33
N MET A 843 -0.05 53.79 -0.55
CA MET A 843 1.27 54.40 -0.76
C MET A 843 1.97 55.30 0.29
N MET A 844 3.22 54.86 0.56
CA MET A 844 4.48 55.58 0.31
C MET A 844 5.39 55.98 1.50
N MET A 845 6.67 55.69 1.26
CA MET A 845 7.90 56.36 1.73
C MET A 845 8.66 55.80 2.96
N LEU A 846 9.77 55.13 2.61
CA LEU A 846 11.10 55.08 3.24
C LEU A 846 11.54 56.43 3.87
N PRO A 847 12.51 56.47 4.84
CA PRO A 847 13.94 56.45 4.48
C PRO A 847 14.97 55.89 5.51
N THR A 848 15.91 55.10 4.98
CA THR A 848 17.40 55.23 5.04
C THR A 848 18.29 54.91 6.27
N LYS A 849 19.47 54.34 5.91
CA LYS A 849 20.84 54.35 6.53
C LYS A 849 21.11 53.29 7.62
N LYS A 850 22.26 52.59 7.70
CA LYS A 850 23.63 52.88 7.24
C LYS A 850 24.53 51.61 7.19
N MET A 851 25.50 51.68 6.28
CA MET A 851 26.65 50.82 5.91
C MET A 851 27.49 50.10 7.00
N ARG A 852 28.13 48.97 6.60
CA ARG A 852 29.61 48.83 6.65
C ARG A 852 30.16 47.73 5.69
N ASN A 853 31.23 48.10 4.99
CA ASN A 853 31.96 47.36 3.94
C ASN A 853 32.95 46.31 4.48
N LYS A 854 33.22 45.27 3.66
CA LYS A 854 34.58 44.76 3.37
C LYS A 854 34.61 44.09 1.97
N LYS A 855 35.49 44.61 1.09
CA LYS A 855 35.89 44.05 -0.23
C LYS A 855 36.80 42.81 -0.01
N THR A 856 37.02 41.86 -0.92
CA THR A 856 37.52 42.02 -2.31
C THR A 856 37.40 40.71 -3.14
N THR A 857 36.81 40.83 -4.34
CA THR A 857 37.15 40.25 -5.67
C THR A 857 37.55 38.78 -5.89
N LYS A 858 36.77 38.06 -6.74
CA LYS A 858 37.12 37.71 -8.15
C LYS A 858 35.92 37.16 -8.96
N ASN A 859 35.76 37.72 -10.17
CA ASN A 859 34.98 37.36 -11.40
C ASN A 859 34.36 35.93 -11.48
N LEU A 860 33.19 35.67 -12.07
CA LEU A 860 32.73 36.04 -13.41
C LEU A 860 31.18 36.01 -13.56
N LYS A 861 30.74 36.85 -14.51
CA LYS A 861 29.42 37.17 -15.08
C LYS A 861 28.36 36.06 -15.19
N SER A 862 27.16 36.38 -14.70
CA SER A 862 25.86 35.87 -15.15
C SER A 862 25.18 36.90 -16.06
N ILE A 863 24.58 36.44 -17.16
CA ILE A 863 23.63 37.18 -17.98
C ILE A 863 22.22 36.89 -17.43
N SER A 864 21.43 37.94 -17.20
CA SER A 864 20.00 37.84 -16.98
C SER A 864 19.28 38.90 -17.83
N THR A 865 18.36 38.40 -18.66
CA THR A 865 17.03 38.97 -18.99
C THR A 865 16.91 40.42 -19.45
N PHE A 866 16.16 40.65 -20.53
CA PHE A 866 14.91 41.41 -20.41
C PHE A 866 13.94 41.10 -21.57
N VAL A 867 12.68 40.93 -21.17
CA VAL A 867 11.45 40.81 -21.96
C VAL A 867 10.92 42.19 -22.30
N LYS A 868 10.28 42.32 -23.48
CA LYS A 868 9.16 43.20 -23.88
C LYS A 868 9.22 43.38 -25.41
N ASP A 869 8.17 43.32 -26.22
CA ASP A 869 6.81 43.85 -26.10
C ASP A 869 5.88 43.19 -27.15
N ALA A 870 4.60 43.54 -27.04
CA ALA A 870 3.63 43.72 -28.12
C ALA A 870 2.55 42.64 -28.31
N SER A 871 1.44 42.88 -27.61
CA SER A 871 0.08 42.62 -28.06
C SER A 871 -0.33 43.59 -29.18
N SER A 872 -0.86 43.10 -30.30
CA SER A 872 -2.10 43.61 -30.93
C SER A 872 -2.33 43.03 -32.34
N ALA A 873 -3.62 42.96 -32.69
CA ALA A 873 -4.20 42.90 -34.04
C ALA A 873 -4.50 41.53 -34.69
N SER A 874 -5.80 41.20 -34.60
CA SER A 874 -6.70 40.87 -35.72
C SER A 874 -6.47 39.64 -36.62
N LYS A 875 -7.37 38.64 -36.41
CA LYS A 875 -8.21 37.87 -37.36
C LYS A 875 -7.63 37.27 -38.67
N PRO A 876 -8.21 36.13 -39.12
CA PRO A 876 -7.55 35.16 -39.98
C PRO A 876 -7.79 35.41 -41.48
N LEU A 877 -6.80 35.07 -42.30
CA LEU A 877 -6.97 34.88 -43.74
C LEU A 877 -6.62 33.45 -44.14
N SER A 878 -7.40 32.99 -45.11
CA SER A 878 -7.63 31.65 -45.59
C SER A 878 -6.49 31.03 -46.39
N ALA A 879 -6.60 29.71 -46.52
CA ALA A 879 -5.84 28.81 -47.39
C ALA A 879 -5.57 29.34 -48.81
N ASN A 880 -4.34 29.13 -49.31
CA ASN A 880 -4.05 28.13 -50.36
C ASN A 880 -2.66 28.37 -50.98
N ASN A 881 -2.01 27.23 -51.27
CA ASN A 881 -1.06 27.00 -52.36
C ASN A 881 0.15 27.94 -52.50
N LEU A 882 1.35 27.41 -52.26
CA LEU A 882 2.19 26.97 -53.38
C LEU A 882 3.48 26.30 -52.88
N SER A 883 3.92 25.43 -53.76
CA SER A 883 5.03 24.50 -53.70
C SER A 883 6.40 25.16 -53.58
N SER A 884 7.32 24.33 -53.08
CA SER A 884 8.62 24.04 -53.69
C SER A 884 9.88 24.74 -53.14
N ARG A 885 10.84 23.84 -52.85
CA ARG A 885 12.29 23.91 -53.03
C ARG A 885 13.21 24.25 -51.85
N PHE A 886 14.29 23.45 -51.85
CA PHE A 886 15.55 23.47 -51.10
C PHE A 886 15.50 22.78 -49.72
N SER A 887 15.86 21.50 -49.57
CA SER A 887 17.14 20.79 -49.80
C SER A 887 18.29 21.19 -48.86
N SER A 888 18.92 20.15 -48.28
CA SER A 888 20.31 20.05 -47.77
C SER A 888 20.69 20.89 -46.52
N PHE A 889 20.84 20.31 -45.32
CA PHE A 889 21.97 19.51 -44.76
C PHE A 889 22.72 20.36 -43.70
N PRO A 890 23.45 19.80 -42.71
CA PRO A 890 23.46 18.45 -42.13
C PRO A 890 22.84 18.35 -40.73
#